data_AF-A0A1B7MG77-F1
#
_entry.id   AF-A0A1B7MG77-F1
#
_cell.length_a   1.000
_cell.length_b   1.000
_cell.length_c   1.000
_cell.angle_alpha   90.00
_cell.angle_beta   90.00
_cell.angle_gamma   90.00
#
_symmetry.space_group_name_H-M   'P 1'
#
loop_
_entity.id
_entity.type
_entity.pdbx_description
1 polymer ?
#
loop_
_entity_poly.entity_id
_entity_poly.type
_entity_poly.pdbx_seq_one_letter_code
_entity_poly.pdbx_strand_id
1 'polypeptide(L)'
;WDAIAALSEFMQDTSTTSSLRTVPPDPSTSGNFADFDVSDPKRAFEAFRKMKPKIPPPEMLPCANVDVEKYKVCQKQGTKACSACKLVSYCSKECQKNHWRIHKHDCKNRLKSNDWKPAWVVESRLPMSFFSKPGDGSPMQADELSKGISLWGNVPAIDLINLGKNENDASQDLSIALVASGDLRHVVQTINSLPDDYSGHLEVLINDATLPVVARNMAILLILGTVSDETMAADIALHFWYSVFIPAEYGNNILAIVTSALLRETQEPQPLGPRSSMSCLIPAEAMEFFRRFGSIASISMADAQNEYDRVRTASYRGDFRDRMYAKLKPSHRVAFQEFRRFGIVLPFGAANAHFNIPNASLFSLDGKWLQTDYADPLEGWDIGPILEAGRAHGAQPEDIYGCLYFFLSDQLRTFARRLREFWISFHVVTTEAIHLSSIIREDILSPLGIPASTRFDRIEVSNILDVNYVGIGDVLTHWGPLLKDSRTAALVGYFMNWAFLQPNGDAQSAGHIEIKKIIDTFIEKGRFPNIRPGGRVSDPRDLQIGLFLAANEMNVVYDNSKAFSQFLKQQNLENLLRKTKLKLRTTRTIVPHRYRVPLDAAPNAVPEFPDNESWYNSVRYAASIFHVDGTLCRVWSCV
;
A
#
# COMPACT_ATOMS: atom_id res chain seq x y z
N TRP A 1 11.37 -21.93 36.88
CA TRP A 1 11.46 -22.89 35.76
C TRP A 1 10.66 -22.40 34.56
N ASP A 2 9.56 -21.69 34.77
CA ASP A 2 8.55 -21.37 33.75
C ASP A 2 8.93 -20.32 32.70
N ALA A 3 9.98 -19.52 32.92
CA ALA A 3 10.46 -18.57 31.91
C ALA A 3 10.98 -19.28 30.64
N ILE A 4 11.68 -20.42 30.81
CA ILE A 4 12.20 -21.22 29.69
C ILE A 4 11.06 -22.03 29.05
N ALA A 5 10.07 -22.47 29.82
CA ALA A 5 8.86 -23.09 29.28
C ALA A 5 8.06 -22.10 28.41
N ALA A 6 7.85 -20.86 28.87
CA ALA A 6 7.16 -19.83 28.11
C ALA A 6 7.92 -19.37 26.86
N LEU A 7 9.27 -19.31 26.91
CA LEU A 7 10.09 -19.11 25.69
C LEU A 7 9.99 -20.31 24.75
N SER A 8 9.97 -21.54 25.28
CA SER A 8 9.82 -22.75 24.47
C SER A 8 8.44 -22.85 23.82
N GLU A 9 7.36 -22.49 24.50
CA GLU A 9 6.02 -22.38 23.89
C GLU A 9 5.99 -21.30 22.82
N PHE A 10 6.57 -20.11 23.09
CA PHE A 10 6.66 -19.03 22.09
C PHE A 10 7.45 -19.46 20.85
N MET A 11 8.58 -20.14 21.03
CA MET A 11 9.40 -20.67 19.92
C MET A 11 8.73 -21.85 19.20
N GLN A 12 7.96 -22.70 19.90
CA GLN A 12 7.20 -23.81 19.31
C GLN A 12 5.98 -23.31 18.52
N ASP A 13 5.27 -22.29 18.99
CA ASP A 13 4.17 -21.66 18.26
C ASP A 13 4.67 -21.05 16.93
N THR A 14 5.87 -20.42 16.96
CA THR A 14 6.55 -19.93 15.74
C THR A 14 7.20 -21.00 14.85
N SER A 15 7.20 -22.29 15.24
CA SER A 15 7.87 -23.36 14.47
C SER A 15 7.03 -24.62 14.21
N THR A 16 5.81 -24.72 14.74
CA THR A 16 4.96 -25.91 14.57
C THR A 16 3.54 -25.63 14.07
N THR A 17 3.13 -24.36 13.93
CA THR A 17 1.92 -24.01 13.16
C THR A 17 2.28 -23.79 11.69
N SER A 18 2.08 -24.84 10.88
CA SER A 18 2.24 -24.84 9.42
C SER A 18 1.76 -23.51 8.78
N SER A 19 2.65 -22.85 8.06
CA SER A 19 2.30 -21.89 7.00
C SER A 19 1.48 -22.60 5.90
N LEU A 20 1.00 -21.85 4.88
CA LEU A 20 -0.04 -22.27 3.94
C LEU A 20 0.11 -23.74 3.51
N ARG A 21 -0.77 -24.61 4.03
CA ARG A 21 -0.84 -25.99 3.55
C ARG A 21 -1.24 -25.95 2.08
N THR A 22 -0.35 -26.44 1.22
CA THR A 22 -0.65 -26.71 -0.19
C THR A 22 -1.72 -27.79 -0.26
N VAL A 23 -2.98 -27.38 -0.26
CA VAL A 23 -4.10 -28.28 -0.50
C VAL A 23 -3.99 -28.75 -1.96
N PRO A 24 -3.99 -30.06 -2.23
CA PRO A 24 -4.00 -30.57 -3.60
C PRO A 24 -5.20 -30.00 -4.40
N PRO A 25 -5.17 -30.07 -5.74
CA PRO A 25 -6.39 -29.96 -6.53
C PRO A 25 -7.41 -30.97 -6.00
N ASP A 26 -8.67 -30.55 -5.81
CA ASP A 26 -9.72 -31.46 -5.36
C ASP A 26 -9.85 -32.60 -6.39
N PRO A 27 -9.80 -33.89 -5.98
CA PRO A 27 -9.90 -35.01 -6.90
C PRO A 27 -11.12 -34.94 -7.84
N SER A 28 -12.24 -34.36 -7.38
CA SER A 28 -13.45 -34.14 -8.20
C SER A 28 -13.32 -33.08 -9.29
N THR A 29 -12.26 -32.26 -9.26
CA THR A 29 -11.95 -31.21 -10.25
C THR A 29 -10.82 -31.57 -11.21
N SER A 30 -10.23 -32.77 -11.06
CA SER A 30 -9.05 -33.23 -11.82
C SER A 30 -9.27 -33.37 -13.34
N GLY A 31 -10.51 -33.42 -13.82
CA GLY A 31 -10.84 -33.63 -15.25
C GLY A 31 -10.46 -32.48 -16.18
N ASN A 32 -10.36 -31.24 -15.70
CA ASN A 32 -10.33 -30.06 -16.60
C ASN A 32 -8.99 -29.77 -17.28
N PHE A 33 -7.88 -30.38 -16.88
CA PHE A 33 -6.56 -30.13 -17.50
C PHE A 33 -6.23 -31.07 -18.67
N ALA A 34 -6.97 -32.17 -18.85
CA ALA A 34 -6.68 -33.18 -19.87
C ALA A 34 -7.14 -32.80 -21.29
N ASP A 35 -8.16 -31.94 -21.41
CA ASP A 35 -8.75 -31.52 -22.71
C ASP A 35 -8.05 -30.32 -23.36
N PHE A 36 -6.95 -29.82 -22.77
CA PHE A 36 -6.15 -28.73 -23.32
C PHE A 36 -5.24 -29.21 -24.45
N ASP A 37 -5.70 -29.05 -25.69
CA ASP A 37 -4.90 -29.26 -26.89
C ASP A 37 -3.76 -28.21 -26.96
N VAL A 38 -2.57 -28.63 -26.53
CA VAL A 38 -1.36 -27.79 -26.48
C VAL A 38 -0.83 -27.44 -27.88
N SER A 39 -1.38 -28.01 -28.96
CA SER A 39 -0.98 -27.67 -30.33
C SER A 39 -1.51 -26.31 -30.82
N ASP A 40 -2.52 -25.73 -30.15
CA ASP A 40 -2.99 -24.35 -30.40
C ASP A 40 -2.85 -23.45 -29.15
N PRO A 41 -1.75 -22.67 -29.06
CA PRO A 41 -1.54 -21.72 -27.98
C PRO A 41 -2.64 -20.66 -27.82
N LYS A 42 -3.33 -20.26 -28.92
CA LYS A 42 -4.39 -19.24 -28.83
C LYS A 42 -5.61 -19.81 -28.12
N ARG A 43 -6.01 -21.04 -28.48
CA ARG A 43 -7.10 -21.78 -27.81
C ARG A 43 -6.78 -22.08 -26.35
N ALA A 44 -5.52 -22.41 -26.04
CA ALA A 44 -5.07 -22.58 -24.66
C ALA A 44 -5.19 -21.29 -23.83
N PHE A 45 -4.67 -20.16 -24.33
CA PHE A 45 -4.80 -18.86 -23.64
C PHE A 45 -6.26 -18.40 -23.50
N GLU A 46 -7.10 -18.64 -24.50
CA GLU A 46 -8.54 -18.37 -24.40
C GLU A 46 -9.23 -19.16 -23.30
N ALA A 47 -8.86 -20.42 -23.10
CA ALA A 47 -9.44 -21.26 -22.06
C ALA A 47 -8.87 -20.95 -20.66
N PHE A 48 -7.59 -20.58 -20.55
CA PHE A 48 -7.02 -20.03 -19.31
C PHE A 48 -7.74 -18.74 -18.87
N ARG A 49 -8.01 -17.80 -19.79
CA ARG A 49 -8.82 -16.58 -19.56
C ARG A 49 -10.28 -16.84 -19.15
N LYS A 50 -10.74 -18.08 -19.28
CA LYS A 50 -12.11 -18.52 -18.90
C LYS A 50 -12.12 -19.37 -17.62
N MET A 51 -10.95 -19.64 -17.03
CA MET A 51 -10.87 -20.30 -15.72
C MET A 51 -11.40 -19.37 -14.64
N LYS A 52 -12.45 -19.82 -13.93
CA LYS A 52 -12.96 -19.18 -12.71
C LYS A 52 -12.44 -19.95 -11.48
N PRO A 53 -12.13 -19.26 -10.38
CA PRO A 53 -11.65 -19.89 -9.15
C PRO A 53 -12.76 -20.75 -8.54
N LYS A 54 -12.38 -21.86 -7.89
CA LYS A 54 -13.35 -22.74 -7.20
C LYS A 54 -14.11 -22.02 -6.06
N ILE A 55 -13.46 -21.05 -5.43
CA ILE A 55 -14.05 -20.17 -4.41
C ILE A 55 -14.16 -18.79 -5.08
N PRO A 56 -15.38 -18.27 -5.31
CA PRO A 56 -15.55 -16.99 -5.99
C PRO A 56 -15.11 -15.83 -5.07
N PRO A 57 -14.71 -14.67 -5.64
CA PRO A 57 -14.43 -13.45 -4.89
C PRO A 57 -15.58 -13.12 -3.93
N PRO A 58 -15.35 -13.01 -2.61
CA PRO A 58 -16.41 -12.67 -1.67
C PRO A 58 -16.90 -11.24 -1.91
N GLU A 59 -18.16 -11.10 -2.32
CA GLU A 59 -18.81 -9.79 -2.49
C GLU A 59 -19.38 -9.22 -1.20
N MET A 60 -19.53 -10.05 -0.17
CA MET A 60 -19.90 -9.66 1.21
C MET A 60 -19.10 -10.54 2.18
N LEU A 61 -18.96 -10.13 3.44
CA LEU A 61 -18.24 -10.91 4.46
C LEU A 61 -18.74 -12.38 4.50
N PRO A 62 -17.89 -13.38 4.19
CA PRO A 62 -18.32 -14.78 4.13
C PRO A 62 -18.53 -15.37 5.54
N CYS A 63 -19.35 -16.42 5.63
CA CYS A 63 -19.48 -17.20 6.86
C CYS A 63 -18.21 -18.02 7.08
N ALA A 64 -17.50 -17.73 8.16
CA ALA A 64 -16.18 -18.30 8.46
C ALA A 64 -16.16 -19.81 8.77
N ASN A 65 -17.25 -20.54 8.53
CA ASN A 65 -17.27 -21.99 8.67
C ASN A 65 -16.68 -22.67 7.41
N VAL A 66 -15.36 -22.84 7.46
CA VAL A 66 -14.55 -23.54 6.47
C VAL A 66 -14.07 -24.89 7.01
N ASP A 67 -14.02 -25.89 6.14
CA ASP A 67 -13.48 -27.23 6.40
C ASP A 67 -12.54 -27.58 5.23
N VAL A 68 -11.29 -27.14 5.39
CA VAL A 68 -10.24 -27.16 4.36
C VAL A 68 -9.95 -28.59 3.88
N GLU A 69 -9.84 -29.54 4.82
CA GLU A 69 -9.57 -30.96 4.53
C GLU A 69 -10.66 -31.63 3.67
N LYS A 70 -11.87 -31.05 3.64
CA LYS A 70 -13.02 -31.55 2.86
C LYS A 70 -13.44 -30.57 1.76
N TYR A 71 -12.63 -29.55 1.46
CA TYR A 71 -12.89 -28.50 0.47
C TYR A 71 -14.26 -27.80 0.64
N LYS A 72 -14.79 -27.73 1.87
CA LYS A 72 -16.14 -27.24 2.16
C LYS A 72 -16.13 -25.85 2.75
N VAL A 73 -16.74 -24.91 2.04
CA VAL A 73 -16.93 -23.51 2.46
C VAL A 73 -18.42 -23.23 2.63
N CYS A 74 -18.80 -22.51 3.69
CA CYS A 74 -20.18 -22.08 3.89
C CYS A 74 -20.50 -20.89 2.97
N GLN A 75 -21.17 -21.15 1.84
CA GLN A 75 -21.56 -20.15 0.82
C GLN A 75 -22.67 -19.16 1.27
N LYS A 76 -22.73 -18.82 2.56
CA LYS A 76 -23.68 -17.85 3.14
C LYS A 76 -22.90 -16.69 3.74
N GLN A 77 -23.48 -15.50 3.73
CA GLN A 77 -22.90 -14.33 4.39
C GLN A 77 -22.73 -14.56 5.91
N GLY A 78 -21.60 -14.12 6.45
CA GLY A 78 -21.31 -14.07 7.88
C GLY A 78 -21.99 -12.86 8.54
N THR A 79 -23.21 -13.03 9.03
CA THR A 79 -24.00 -11.93 9.64
C THR A 79 -23.93 -11.87 11.17
N LYS A 80 -23.19 -12.77 11.82
CA LYS A 80 -23.07 -12.88 13.27
C LYS A 80 -21.60 -12.90 13.69
N ALA A 81 -21.05 -11.73 14.00
CA ALA A 81 -19.67 -11.57 14.44
C ALA A 81 -19.38 -12.33 15.74
N CYS A 82 -18.16 -12.87 15.85
CA CYS A 82 -17.69 -13.54 17.05
C CYS A 82 -17.53 -12.53 18.20
N SER A 83 -18.43 -12.56 19.20
CA SER A 83 -18.52 -11.55 20.25
C SER A 83 -17.23 -11.34 21.09
N ALA A 84 -16.28 -12.27 21.06
CA ALA A 84 -15.05 -12.23 21.83
C ALA A 84 -13.82 -11.71 21.05
N CYS A 85 -13.89 -11.52 19.74
CA CYS A 85 -12.77 -11.03 18.92
C CYS A 85 -13.19 -10.15 17.72
N LYS A 86 -14.42 -10.34 17.23
CA LYS A 86 -15.05 -9.74 16.03
C LYS A 86 -14.35 -9.98 14.68
N LEU A 87 -13.17 -10.58 14.67
CA LEU A 87 -12.39 -10.94 13.47
C LEU A 87 -13.19 -11.77 12.45
N VAL A 88 -14.10 -12.64 12.91
CA VAL A 88 -14.85 -13.54 12.03
C VAL A 88 -16.35 -13.48 12.32
N SER A 89 -17.16 -13.73 11.29
CA SER A 89 -18.61 -13.80 11.38
C SER A 89 -19.18 -15.11 10.82
N TYR A 90 -20.34 -15.52 11.33
CA TYR A 90 -21.03 -16.75 10.94
C TYR A 90 -22.46 -16.47 10.49
N CYS A 91 -23.02 -17.32 9.62
CA CYS A 91 -24.45 -17.23 9.27
C CYS A 91 -25.36 -17.80 10.38
N SER A 92 -24.83 -18.71 11.21
CA SER A 92 -25.57 -19.45 12.25
C SER A 92 -24.69 -19.81 13.45
N LYS A 93 -25.32 -20.19 14.57
CA LYS A 93 -24.61 -20.71 15.76
C LYS A 93 -23.97 -22.08 15.48
N GLU A 94 -24.51 -22.80 14.51
CA GLU A 94 -24.12 -24.15 14.11
C GLU A 94 -22.80 -24.08 13.32
N CYS A 95 -22.70 -23.13 12.38
CA CYS A 95 -21.45 -22.79 11.72
C CYS A 95 -20.38 -22.29 12.72
N GLN A 96 -20.76 -21.51 13.73
CA GLN A 96 -19.82 -21.11 14.80
C GLN A 96 -19.31 -22.33 15.59
N LYS A 97 -20.20 -23.23 16.04
CA LYS A 97 -19.83 -24.45 16.79
C LYS A 97 -18.90 -25.37 16.00
N ASN A 98 -19.16 -25.53 14.72
CA ASN A 98 -18.36 -26.38 13.82
C ASN A 98 -16.96 -25.81 13.63
N HIS A 99 -16.84 -24.51 13.28
CA HIS A 99 -15.55 -23.86 13.08
C HIS A 99 -14.75 -23.64 14.38
N TRP A 100 -15.41 -23.61 15.55
CA TRP A 100 -14.79 -23.27 16.83
C TRP A 100 -13.53 -24.08 17.17
N ARG A 101 -13.40 -25.32 16.68
CA ARG A 101 -12.18 -26.13 16.87
C ARG A 101 -10.92 -25.45 16.31
N ILE A 102 -11.04 -24.77 15.17
CA ILE A 102 -9.98 -24.00 14.52
C ILE A 102 -9.91 -22.62 15.18
N HIS A 103 -11.00 -21.84 15.08
CA HIS A 103 -11.03 -20.44 15.48
C HIS A 103 -10.77 -20.17 16.97
N LYS A 104 -10.90 -21.17 17.84
CA LYS A 104 -10.53 -21.05 19.27
C LYS A 104 -9.08 -20.58 19.45
N HIS A 105 -8.17 -20.93 18.53
CA HIS A 105 -6.77 -20.54 18.58
C HIS A 105 -6.62 -19.01 18.41
N ASP A 106 -7.06 -18.45 17.28
CA ASP A 106 -7.02 -17.00 17.01
C ASP A 106 -7.87 -16.20 18.01
N CYS A 107 -9.06 -16.71 18.37
CA CYS A 107 -9.93 -16.08 19.35
C CYS A 107 -9.33 -16.00 20.77
N LYS A 108 -8.35 -16.85 21.08
CA LYS A 108 -7.60 -16.88 22.36
C LYS A 108 -6.11 -16.54 22.22
N ASN A 109 -5.68 -16.05 21.06
CA ASN A 109 -4.30 -15.71 20.76
C ASN A 109 -3.73 -14.72 21.80
N ARG A 110 -2.49 -14.94 22.24
CA ARG A 110 -1.81 -14.14 23.28
C ARG A 110 -1.72 -12.65 22.94
N LEU A 111 -1.55 -12.28 21.67
CA LEU A 111 -1.52 -10.89 21.22
C LEU A 111 -2.86 -10.17 21.48
N LYS A 112 -3.96 -10.94 21.47
CA LYS A 112 -5.33 -10.48 21.74
C LYS A 112 -5.63 -10.23 23.22
N SER A 113 -4.64 -10.36 24.11
CA SER A 113 -4.78 -9.93 25.50
C SER A 113 -4.64 -8.41 25.63
N ASN A 114 -5.44 -7.81 26.51
CA ASN A 114 -5.22 -6.44 26.96
C ASN A 114 -3.88 -6.31 27.71
N ASP A 115 -3.48 -7.36 28.41
CA ASP A 115 -2.26 -7.43 29.23
C ASP A 115 -1.02 -7.86 28.41
N TRP A 116 -1.13 -8.00 27.09
CA TRP A 116 0.04 -8.22 26.24
C TRP A 116 0.96 -7.00 26.29
N LYS A 117 2.25 -7.25 26.54
CA LYS A 117 3.33 -6.27 26.53
C LYS A 117 4.45 -6.78 25.62
N PRO A 118 5.15 -5.90 24.89
CA PRO A 118 6.25 -6.29 24.01
C PRO A 118 7.43 -6.85 24.80
N ALA A 119 8.24 -7.68 24.12
CA ALA A 119 9.37 -8.42 24.68
C ALA A 119 10.28 -7.57 25.57
N TRP A 120 10.71 -6.39 25.09
CA TRP A 120 11.60 -5.50 25.85
C TRP A 120 11.02 -5.04 27.20
N VAL A 121 9.70 -4.88 27.31
CA VAL A 121 9.00 -4.48 28.55
C VAL A 121 8.85 -5.65 29.51
N VAL A 122 8.65 -6.87 28.99
CA VAL A 122 8.60 -8.10 29.79
C VAL A 122 9.99 -8.42 30.35
N GLU A 123 11.01 -8.30 29.52
CA GLU A 123 12.43 -8.54 29.84
C GLU A 123 13.07 -7.35 30.58
N SER A 124 12.35 -6.24 30.77
CA SER A 124 12.80 -5.02 31.47
C SER A 124 14.08 -4.39 30.88
N ARG A 125 14.28 -4.52 29.57
CA ARG A 125 15.42 -3.98 28.82
C ARG A 125 15.00 -2.79 27.94
N LEU A 126 15.99 -2.00 27.51
CA LEU A 126 15.77 -1.09 26.39
C LEU A 126 15.71 -1.90 25.08
N PRO A 127 14.77 -1.59 24.17
CA PRO A 127 14.74 -2.19 22.84
C PRO A 127 15.83 -1.62 21.94
N MET A 128 16.34 -2.45 21.03
CA MET A 128 17.65 -2.31 20.36
C MET A 128 17.80 -1.12 19.39
N SER A 129 16.83 -0.21 19.31
CA SER A 129 16.91 1.01 18.49
C SER A 129 15.88 2.08 18.93
N PHE A 130 15.76 2.37 20.22
CA PHE A 130 15.03 3.55 20.72
C PHE A 130 15.87 4.82 20.82
N PHE A 131 17.21 4.70 20.82
CA PHE A 131 18.12 5.81 21.09
C PHE A 131 19.28 5.92 20.09
N SER A 132 19.23 5.15 18.99
CA SER A 132 20.13 5.35 17.85
C SER A 132 19.75 6.66 17.18
N LYS A 133 20.56 7.72 17.32
CA LYS A 133 20.27 8.96 16.59
C LYS A 133 20.47 8.70 15.09
N PRO A 134 19.60 9.25 14.21
CA PRO A 134 19.94 9.38 12.80
C PRO A 134 21.26 10.16 12.67
N GLY A 135 22.34 9.46 12.29
CA GLY A 135 23.71 9.99 12.26
C GLY A 135 24.75 9.21 13.07
N ASP A 136 24.37 8.44 14.10
CA ASP A 136 25.31 7.57 14.85
C ASP A 136 25.73 6.33 14.03
N GLY A 137 25.06 6.09 12.90
CA GLY A 137 25.48 5.20 11.82
C GLY A 137 25.24 5.86 10.46
N SER A 138 26.09 5.57 9.47
CA SER A 138 25.89 6.03 8.09
C SER A 138 24.59 5.46 7.50
N PRO A 139 23.84 6.21 6.66
CA PRO A 139 22.68 5.68 5.93
C PRO A 139 22.97 4.39 5.15
N MET A 140 24.23 4.16 4.77
CA MET A 140 24.68 2.93 4.10
C MET A 140 24.50 1.65 4.95
N GLN A 141 24.51 1.78 6.28
CA GLN A 141 24.42 0.67 7.25
C GLN A 141 22.98 0.27 7.62
N ALA A 142 21.96 0.73 6.89
CA ALA A 142 20.61 0.20 7.06
C ALA A 142 20.59 -1.33 6.83
N ASP A 143 19.94 -2.06 7.76
CA ASP A 143 19.77 -3.51 7.77
C ASP A 143 19.15 -4.02 6.44
N GLU A 144 19.51 -5.25 6.03
CA GLU A 144 19.05 -5.88 4.79
C GLU A 144 17.52 -5.86 4.72
N LEU A 145 16.87 -6.30 5.81
CA LEU A 145 15.42 -6.42 5.91
C LEU A 145 14.70 -5.05 6.04
N SER A 146 15.46 -3.96 6.21
CA SER A 146 14.95 -2.58 6.17
C SER A 146 15.08 -1.93 4.78
N LYS A 147 15.65 -2.63 3.79
CA LYS A 147 15.77 -2.19 2.39
C LYS A 147 14.74 -2.90 1.52
N GLY A 148 14.45 -2.35 0.35
CA GLY A 148 13.50 -2.89 -0.62
C GLY A 148 13.03 -1.83 -1.62
N ILE A 149 12.34 -2.25 -2.67
CA ILE A 149 11.64 -1.37 -3.62
C ILE A 149 10.18 -1.19 -3.18
N SER A 150 9.60 -0.01 -3.43
CA SER A 150 8.26 0.35 -2.95
C SER A 150 7.16 -0.19 -3.89
N LEU A 151 6.91 -1.50 -3.84
CA LEU A 151 5.83 -2.14 -4.61
C LEU A 151 4.43 -1.84 -4.04
N TRP A 152 4.34 -1.42 -2.78
CA TRP A 152 3.15 -0.85 -2.17
C TRP A 152 3.42 0.60 -1.76
N GLY A 153 2.44 1.47 -1.96
CA GLY A 153 2.54 2.88 -1.57
C GLY A 153 2.78 3.11 -0.08
N ASN A 154 3.66 4.06 0.21
CA ASN A 154 4.03 4.50 1.58
C ASN A 154 3.31 5.78 2.03
N VAL A 155 2.45 6.34 1.18
CA VAL A 155 1.53 7.44 1.49
C VAL A 155 0.15 7.15 0.86
N PRO A 156 -0.96 7.60 1.48
CA PRO A 156 -2.29 7.45 0.92
C PRO A 156 -2.43 7.98 -0.50
N ALA A 157 -3.27 7.32 -1.28
CA ALA A 157 -3.61 7.73 -2.63
C ALA A 157 -4.18 9.17 -2.68
N ILE A 158 -3.96 9.83 -3.81
CA ILE A 158 -4.28 11.25 -4.02
C ILE A 158 -5.07 11.34 -5.32
N ASP A 159 -6.18 12.07 -5.31
CA ASP A 159 -6.78 12.59 -6.53
C ASP A 159 -5.95 13.78 -7.01
N LEU A 160 -5.17 13.56 -8.07
CA LEU A 160 -4.27 14.56 -8.64
C LEU A 160 -5.05 15.64 -9.41
N ILE A 161 -6.22 15.31 -9.96
CA ILE A 161 -7.02 16.23 -10.76
C ILE A 161 -7.86 17.10 -9.83
N ASN A 162 -8.67 16.51 -8.95
CA ASN A 162 -9.61 17.20 -8.06
C ASN A 162 -10.44 18.22 -8.84
N LEU A 163 -11.21 17.69 -9.80
CA LEU A 163 -11.80 18.43 -10.91
C LEU A 163 -12.66 19.61 -10.42
N GLY A 164 -13.57 19.36 -9.47
CA GLY A 164 -14.45 20.38 -8.88
C GLY A 164 -13.76 21.42 -7.98
N LYS A 165 -12.43 21.37 -7.84
CA LYS A 165 -11.61 22.41 -7.18
C LYS A 165 -10.60 23.08 -8.12
N ASN A 166 -10.51 22.64 -9.38
CA ASN A 166 -9.54 23.15 -10.36
C ASN A 166 -10.27 23.57 -11.64
N GLU A 167 -10.43 22.68 -12.61
CA GLU A 167 -11.04 22.96 -13.92
C GLU A 167 -12.56 23.13 -13.84
N ASN A 168 -13.23 22.31 -13.01
CA ASN A 168 -14.69 22.26 -12.85
C ASN A 168 -15.46 22.09 -14.20
N ASP A 169 -14.87 21.36 -15.14
CA ASP A 169 -15.45 21.01 -16.44
C ASP A 169 -15.23 19.52 -16.72
N ALA A 170 -16.32 18.77 -16.92
CA ALA A 170 -16.28 17.33 -17.19
C ALA A 170 -15.95 16.99 -18.65
N SER A 171 -15.93 17.99 -19.54
CA SER A 171 -15.61 17.85 -20.97
C SER A 171 -14.17 18.21 -21.32
N GLN A 172 -13.39 18.74 -20.37
CA GLN A 172 -12.00 19.14 -20.62
C GLN A 172 -11.05 17.94 -20.74
N ASP A 173 -10.24 17.94 -21.80
CA ASP A 173 -9.10 17.03 -21.98
C ASP A 173 -7.99 17.35 -20.97
N LEU A 174 -7.47 16.30 -20.31
CA LEU A 174 -6.50 16.40 -19.23
C LEU A 174 -5.30 15.50 -19.48
N SER A 175 -4.12 15.95 -19.09
CA SER A 175 -2.87 15.21 -19.24
C SER A 175 -2.10 15.22 -17.92
N ILE A 176 -1.86 14.04 -17.36
CA ILE A 176 -1.19 13.88 -16.06
C ILE A 176 0.07 13.01 -16.19
N ALA A 177 1.12 13.37 -15.47
CA ALA A 177 2.34 12.59 -15.34
C ALA A 177 2.53 12.13 -13.89
N LEU A 178 2.95 10.88 -13.71
CA LEU A 178 3.36 10.31 -12.44
C LEU A 178 4.78 9.77 -12.57
N VAL A 179 5.72 10.44 -11.90
CA VAL A 179 7.17 10.33 -12.12
C VAL A 179 7.83 9.73 -10.88
N ALA A 180 8.64 8.67 -11.05
CA ALA A 180 9.11 7.80 -9.97
C ALA A 180 7.94 7.21 -9.14
N SER A 181 6.94 6.67 -9.85
CA SER A 181 5.68 6.22 -9.28
C SER A 181 5.64 4.70 -9.03
N GLY A 182 5.98 4.31 -7.80
CA GLY A 182 6.15 2.91 -7.37
C GLY A 182 4.91 2.00 -7.46
N ASP A 183 3.69 2.54 -7.46
CA ASP A 183 2.46 1.79 -7.74
C ASP A 183 1.33 2.67 -8.30
N LEU A 184 0.24 2.05 -8.75
CA LEU A 184 -0.88 2.73 -9.42
C LEU A 184 -1.89 3.41 -8.48
N ARG A 185 -1.66 3.50 -7.16
CA ARG A 185 -2.71 3.97 -6.22
C ARG A 185 -3.23 5.38 -6.54
N HIS A 186 -2.35 6.29 -6.93
CA HIS A 186 -2.70 7.65 -7.35
C HIS A 186 -3.44 7.68 -8.68
N VAL A 187 -3.12 6.77 -9.60
CA VAL A 187 -3.83 6.59 -10.88
C VAL A 187 -5.26 6.11 -10.63
N VAL A 188 -5.43 5.08 -9.79
CA VAL A 188 -6.74 4.52 -9.41
C VAL A 188 -7.59 5.58 -8.70
N GLN A 189 -7.05 6.25 -7.68
CA GLN A 189 -7.79 7.29 -6.95
C GLN A 189 -8.18 8.45 -7.86
N THR A 190 -7.28 8.95 -8.72
CA THR A 190 -7.56 10.07 -9.63
C THR A 190 -8.68 9.71 -10.62
N ILE A 191 -8.57 8.56 -11.30
CA ILE A 191 -9.59 8.12 -12.28
C ILE A 191 -10.92 7.78 -11.60
N ASN A 192 -10.91 7.26 -10.37
CA ASN A 192 -12.14 7.01 -9.60
C ASN A 192 -12.77 8.29 -9.00
N SER A 193 -12.04 9.42 -8.96
CA SER A 193 -12.54 10.70 -8.40
C SER A 193 -13.16 11.64 -9.45
N LEU A 194 -12.99 11.34 -10.74
CA LEU A 194 -13.72 12.00 -11.82
C LEU A 194 -15.25 11.78 -11.67
N PRO A 195 -16.11 12.68 -12.18
CA PRO A 195 -17.55 12.44 -12.19
C PRO A 195 -17.91 11.36 -13.24
N ASP A 196 -19.03 10.65 -13.07
CA ASP A 196 -19.46 9.59 -14.01
C ASP A 196 -19.88 10.13 -15.40
N ASP A 197 -20.03 11.46 -15.56
CA ASP A 197 -20.28 12.15 -16.84
C ASP A 197 -19.00 12.73 -17.49
N TYR A 198 -17.81 12.38 -16.98
CA TYR A 198 -16.53 12.77 -17.59
C TYR A 198 -16.45 12.27 -19.04
N SER A 199 -16.22 13.22 -19.96
CA SER A 199 -16.33 13.03 -21.41
C SER A 199 -15.10 13.53 -22.19
N GLY A 200 -14.18 14.26 -21.53
CA GLY A 200 -12.86 14.56 -22.07
C GLY A 200 -11.96 13.32 -22.17
N HIS A 201 -10.83 13.47 -22.86
CA HIS A 201 -9.77 12.48 -22.94
C HIS A 201 -8.75 12.71 -21.82
N LEU A 202 -8.41 11.65 -21.08
CA LEU A 202 -7.34 11.66 -20.09
C LEU A 202 -6.07 10.98 -20.61
N GLU A 203 -4.98 11.73 -20.74
CA GLU A 203 -3.63 11.17 -20.92
C GLU A 203 -2.97 10.92 -19.56
N VAL A 204 -2.30 9.77 -19.41
CA VAL A 204 -1.62 9.34 -18.17
C VAL A 204 -0.23 8.82 -18.48
N LEU A 205 0.80 9.65 -18.30
CA LEU A 205 2.21 9.23 -18.32
C LEU A 205 2.58 8.59 -16.97
N ILE A 206 3.06 7.34 -17.00
CA ILE A 206 3.53 6.59 -15.84
C ILE A 206 5.01 6.26 -16.02
N ASN A 207 5.84 6.62 -15.04
CA ASN A 207 7.29 6.42 -15.09
C ASN A 207 7.86 5.91 -13.76
N ASP A 208 8.74 4.91 -13.89
CA ASP A 208 9.73 4.52 -12.88
C ASP A 208 10.98 3.99 -13.62
N ALA A 209 12.14 3.95 -12.98
CA ALA A 209 13.35 3.31 -13.52
C ALA A 209 13.40 1.79 -13.21
N THR A 210 12.62 1.34 -12.23
CA THR A 210 12.65 0.00 -11.65
C THR A 210 11.84 -0.99 -12.51
N LEU A 211 12.52 -1.83 -13.30
CA LEU A 211 11.87 -2.83 -14.19
C LEU A 211 10.77 -3.67 -13.49
N PRO A 212 10.95 -4.20 -12.25
CA PRO A 212 9.87 -4.87 -11.50
C PRO A 212 8.61 -4.02 -11.28
N VAL A 213 8.77 -2.73 -10.94
CA VAL A 213 7.65 -1.79 -10.73
C VAL A 213 6.88 -1.62 -12.02
N VAL A 214 7.58 -1.28 -13.10
CA VAL A 214 6.96 -0.97 -14.40
C VAL A 214 6.23 -2.20 -14.94
N ALA A 215 6.88 -3.37 -14.95
CA ALA A 215 6.26 -4.61 -15.43
C ALA A 215 4.99 -4.96 -14.63
N ARG A 216 5.02 -4.81 -13.31
CA ARG A 216 3.87 -5.09 -12.43
C ARG A 216 2.73 -4.08 -12.63
N ASN A 217 3.02 -2.80 -12.75
CA ASN A 217 2.02 -1.77 -13.04
C ASN A 217 1.33 -2.04 -14.39
N MET A 218 2.09 -2.40 -15.43
CA MET A 218 1.54 -2.80 -16.72
C MET A 218 0.67 -4.05 -16.63
N ALA A 219 1.08 -5.07 -15.87
CA ALA A 219 0.29 -6.28 -15.66
C ALA A 219 -1.03 -5.98 -14.91
N ILE A 220 -1.04 -5.08 -13.92
CA ILE A 220 -2.26 -4.64 -13.23
C ILE A 220 -3.22 -3.93 -14.20
N LEU A 221 -2.73 -3.00 -15.02
CA LEU A 221 -3.54 -2.33 -16.06
C LEU A 221 -4.12 -3.34 -17.06
N LEU A 222 -3.31 -4.30 -17.52
CA LEU A 222 -3.74 -5.38 -18.41
C LEU A 222 -4.86 -6.25 -17.80
N ILE A 223 -4.75 -6.64 -16.52
CA ILE A 223 -5.77 -7.42 -15.82
C ILE A 223 -7.09 -6.64 -15.78
N LEU A 224 -7.06 -5.40 -15.30
CA LEU A 224 -8.25 -4.56 -15.10
C LEU A 224 -8.92 -4.16 -16.43
N GLY A 225 -8.12 -3.91 -17.48
CA GLY A 225 -8.61 -3.51 -18.79
C GLY A 225 -9.06 -4.64 -19.72
N THR A 226 -8.57 -5.88 -19.52
CA THR A 226 -8.87 -7.00 -20.45
C THR A 226 -9.75 -8.11 -19.87
N VAL A 227 -9.92 -8.20 -18.55
CA VAL A 227 -10.91 -9.12 -17.94
C VAL A 227 -12.31 -8.47 -17.98
N SER A 228 -13.25 -9.17 -18.61
CA SER A 228 -14.62 -8.66 -18.87
C SER A 228 -15.53 -8.66 -17.64
N ASP A 229 -15.27 -9.57 -16.69
CA ASP A 229 -16.01 -9.72 -15.42
C ASP A 229 -15.34 -8.80 -14.39
N GLU A 230 -15.98 -7.69 -14.01
CA GLU A 230 -15.38 -6.65 -13.15
C GLU A 230 -14.99 -7.16 -11.75
N THR A 231 -15.82 -8.04 -11.18
CA THR A 231 -15.55 -8.68 -9.90
C THR A 231 -14.31 -9.57 -9.99
N MET A 232 -14.17 -10.34 -11.07
CA MET A 232 -12.98 -11.16 -11.33
C MET A 232 -11.73 -10.32 -11.65
N ALA A 233 -11.88 -9.24 -12.44
CA ALA A 233 -10.81 -8.33 -12.80
C ALA A 233 -10.21 -7.67 -11.54
N ALA A 234 -11.08 -7.17 -10.66
CA ALA A 234 -10.70 -6.55 -9.40
C ALA A 234 -10.00 -7.54 -8.46
N ASP A 235 -10.51 -8.77 -8.33
CA ASP A 235 -9.95 -9.76 -7.39
C ASP A 235 -8.59 -10.31 -7.84
N ILE A 236 -8.43 -10.62 -9.13
CA ILE A 236 -7.13 -11.01 -9.71
C ILE A 236 -6.12 -9.87 -9.53
N ALA A 237 -6.51 -8.61 -9.80
CA ALA A 237 -5.63 -7.46 -9.63
C ALA A 237 -5.28 -7.19 -8.16
N LEU A 238 -6.24 -7.27 -7.24
CA LEU A 238 -6.04 -7.10 -5.79
C LEU A 238 -5.00 -8.09 -5.27
N HIS A 239 -5.18 -9.37 -5.59
CA HIS A 239 -4.29 -10.42 -5.10
C HIS A 239 -2.93 -10.40 -5.82
N PHE A 240 -2.85 -10.06 -7.11
CA PHE A 240 -1.58 -9.83 -7.81
C PHE A 240 -0.82 -8.59 -7.31
N TRP A 241 -1.52 -7.55 -6.86
CA TRP A 241 -0.90 -6.34 -6.29
C TRP A 241 -0.41 -6.61 -4.86
N TYR A 242 -1.27 -7.15 -3.98
CA TYR A 242 -1.08 -7.11 -2.53
C TYR A 242 -0.94 -8.47 -1.82
N SER A 243 -1.11 -9.61 -2.51
CA SER A 243 -0.98 -10.94 -1.89
C SER A 243 0.29 -11.68 -2.36
N VAL A 244 0.97 -12.32 -1.41
CA VAL A 244 2.24 -13.05 -1.57
C VAL A 244 2.05 -14.38 -2.30
N PHE A 245 0.87 -14.96 -2.14
CA PHE A 245 0.39 -16.13 -2.84
C PHE A 245 -0.92 -15.77 -3.55
N ILE A 246 -1.26 -16.51 -4.60
CA ILE A 246 -2.51 -16.38 -5.36
C ILE A 246 -3.06 -17.78 -5.71
N PRO A 247 -4.35 -17.91 -6.09
CA PRO A 247 -4.88 -19.13 -6.68
C PRO A 247 -4.20 -19.47 -8.02
N ALA A 248 -4.01 -20.77 -8.29
CA ALA A 248 -3.48 -21.25 -9.58
C ALA A 248 -4.31 -20.79 -10.78
N GLU A 249 -5.64 -20.70 -10.63
CA GLU A 249 -6.55 -20.15 -11.63
C GLU A 249 -6.20 -18.68 -11.99
N TYR A 250 -5.76 -17.89 -11.01
CA TYR A 250 -5.36 -16.49 -11.23
C TYR A 250 -3.99 -16.43 -11.91
N GLY A 251 -3.06 -17.33 -11.56
CA GLY A 251 -1.80 -17.47 -12.29
C GLY A 251 -2.00 -17.74 -13.78
N ASN A 252 -2.85 -18.71 -14.11
CA ASN A 252 -3.18 -19.04 -15.51
C ASN A 252 -3.83 -17.87 -16.25
N ASN A 253 -4.75 -17.14 -15.61
CA ASN A 253 -5.34 -15.91 -16.17
C ASN A 253 -4.26 -14.84 -16.44
N ILE A 254 -3.43 -14.51 -15.45
CA ILE A 254 -2.38 -13.48 -15.54
C ILE A 254 -1.38 -13.83 -16.64
N LEU A 255 -0.92 -15.08 -16.70
CA LEU A 255 -0.01 -15.57 -17.73
C LEU A 255 -0.63 -15.43 -19.13
N ALA A 256 -1.88 -15.87 -19.32
CA ALA A 256 -2.58 -15.76 -20.60
C ALA A 256 -2.92 -14.31 -21.00
N ILE A 257 -3.07 -13.40 -20.04
CA ILE A 257 -3.25 -11.96 -20.29
C ILE A 257 -1.91 -11.35 -20.74
N VAL A 258 -0.86 -11.51 -19.94
CA VAL A 258 0.48 -10.94 -20.16
C VAL A 258 1.11 -11.48 -21.44
N THR A 259 1.17 -12.80 -21.63
CA THR A 259 1.78 -13.39 -22.83
C THR A 259 1.05 -12.97 -24.11
N SER A 260 -0.27 -12.81 -24.08
CA SER A 260 -1.03 -12.33 -25.25
C SER A 260 -0.77 -10.85 -25.58
N ALA A 261 -0.46 -10.02 -24.58
CA ALA A 261 -0.04 -8.63 -24.82
C ALA A 261 1.38 -8.58 -25.41
N LEU A 262 2.30 -9.42 -24.91
CA LEU A 262 3.67 -9.51 -25.42
C LEU A 262 3.79 -10.15 -26.82
N LEU A 263 2.80 -10.95 -27.25
CA LEU A 263 2.73 -11.57 -28.58
C LEU A 263 2.02 -10.69 -29.62
N ARG A 264 1.68 -9.43 -29.31
CA ARG A 264 1.17 -8.47 -30.30
C ARG A 264 2.33 -7.85 -31.06
N GLU A 265 2.55 -8.32 -32.29
CA GLU A 265 3.55 -7.79 -33.24
C GLU A 265 3.19 -6.40 -33.83
N THR A 266 2.29 -5.65 -33.18
CA THR A 266 1.74 -4.37 -33.65
C THR A 266 2.39 -3.19 -32.95
N GLN A 267 2.73 -2.14 -33.68
CA GLN A 267 3.07 -0.81 -33.10
C GLN A 267 1.86 -0.07 -32.51
N GLU A 268 0.65 -0.64 -32.62
CA GLU A 268 -0.58 -0.07 -32.05
C GLU A 268 -0.60 -0.15 -30.51
N PRO A 269 -1.19 0.84 -29.82
CA PRO A 269 -1.44 0.78 -28.38
C PRO A 269 -2.20 -0.48 -27.96
N GLN A 270 -1.82 -1.04 -26.82
CA GLN A 270 -2.49 -2.21 -26.23
C GLN A 270 -3.85 -1.79 -25.66
N PRO A 271 -4.99 -2.29 -26.18
CA PRO A 271 -6.31 -1.91 -25.68
C PRO A 271 -6.53 -2.39 -24.24
N LEU A 272 -7.12 -1.51 -23.42
CA LEU A 272 -7.55 -1.75 -22.04
C LEU A 272 -9.08 -1.62 -21.92
N GLY A 273 -9.79 -2.13 -22.92
CA GLY A 273 -11.23 -1.94 -23.11
C GLY A 273 -11.53 -1.26 -24.46
N PRO A 274 -12.78 -0.81 -24.68
CA PRO A 274 -13.20 -0.15 -25.92
C PRO A 274 -12.80 1.34 -26.03
N ARG A 275 -12.38 1.99 -24.94
CA ARG A 275 -12.06 3.43 -24.89
C ARG A 275 -10.70 3.77 -24.26
N SER A 276 -10.12 2.87 -23.46
CA SER A 276 -8.77 3.05 -22.89
C SER A 276 -7.71 2.21 -23.60
N SER A 277 -6.46 2.68 -23.63
CA SER A 277 -5.32 1.97 -24.22
C SER A 277 -4.00 2.27 -23.48
N MET A 278 -2.98 1.45 -23.73
CA MET A 278 -1.65 1.57 -23.13
C MET A 278 -0.56 1.49 -24.21
N SER A 279 0.24 2.54 -24.33
CA SER A 279 1.48 2.58 -25.11
C SER A 279 2.67 2.37 -24.18
N CYS A 280 3.65 1.56 -24.57
CA CYS A 280 4.79 1.23 -23.71
C CYS A 280 6.07 0.92 -24.51
N LEU A 281 7.21 1.43 -24.02
CA LEU A 281 8.54 0.95 -24.45
C LEU A 281 9.08 0.02 -23.36
N ILE A 282 9.04 -1.28 -23.62
CA ILE A 282 9.50 -2.34 -22.71
C ILE A 282 10.95 -2.70 -23.07
N PRO A 283 11.94 -2.48 -22.18
CA PRO A 283 13.29 -3.00 -22.39
C PRO A 283 13.29 -4.53 -22.46
N ALA A 284 14.20 -5.15 -23.22
CA ALA A 284 14.24 -6.61 -23.39
C ALA A 284 14.42 -7.35 -22.04
N GLU A 285 15.04 -6.69 -21.07
CA GLU A 285 15.28 -7.13 -19.70
C GLU A 285 13.97 -7.20 -18.88
N ALA A 286 13.00 -6.30 -19.14
CA ALA A 286 11.71 -6.33 -18.44
C ALA A 286 10.85 -7.55 -18.83
N MET A 287 11.08 -8.12 -20.02
CA MET A 287 10.37 -9.31 -20.51
C MET A 287 10.53 -10.52 -19.57
N GLU A 288 11.64 -10.61 -18.83
CA GLU A 288 11.90 -11.73 -17.92
C GLU A 288 11.01 -11.69 -16.67
N PHE A 289 10.61 -10.51 -16.20
CA PHE A 289 9.62 -10.40 -15.13
C PHE A 289 8.25 -10.85 -15.61
N PHE A 290 7.82 -10.39 -16.79
CA PHE A 290 6.55 -10.77 -17.39
C PHE A 290 6.42 -12.28 -17.63
N ARG A 291 7.48 -12.98 -18.06
CA ARG A 291 7.51 -14.46 -18.21
C ARG A 291 7.27 -15.22 -16.90
N ARG A 292 7.56 -14.60 -15.75
CA ARG A 292 7.39 -15.21 -14.43
C ARG A 292 6.00 -14.95 -13.83
N PHE A 293 5.30 -13.89 -14.26
CA PHE A 293 3.99 -13.54 -13.71
C PHE A 293 2.95 -14.64 -14.01
N GLY A 294 2.39 -15.22 -12.94
CA GLY A 294 1.46 -16.34 -13.00
C GLY A 294 2.09 -17.71 -13.29
N SER A 295 3.41 -17.78 -13.51
CA SER A 295 4.11 -19.04 -13.80
C SER A 295 4.44 -19.84 -12.53
N ILE A 296 3.84 -21.03 -12.41
CA ILE A 296 4.05 -21.97 -11.29
C ILE A 296 5.49 -22.53 -11.20
N ALA A 297 6.31 -22.33 -12.24
CA ALA A 297 7.69 -22.80 -12.30
C ALA A 297 8.73 -21.70 -11.97
N SER A 298 8.29 -20.47 -11.71
CA SER A 298 9.17 -19.30 -11.54
C SER A 298 9.84 -19.18 -10.16
N ILE A 299 9.25 -19.81 -9.15
CA ILE A 299 9.72 -20.01 -7.77
C ILE A 299 8.81 -21.08 -7.13
N SER A 300 9.35 -22.00 -6.32
CA SER A 300 8.51 -23.02 -5.68
C SER A 300 7.72 -22.46 -4.50
N MET A 301 6.58 -23.09 -4.16
CA MET A 301 5.82 -22.75 -2.95
C MET A 301 6.67 -22.82 -1.68
N ALA A 302 7.58 -23.80 -1.59
CA ALA A 302 8.45 -23.96 -0.43
C ALA A 302 9.48 -22.83 -0.34
N ASP A 303 10.12 -22.46 -1.45
CA ASP A 303 11.16 -21.42 -1.47
C ASP A 303 10.57 -20.02 -1.23
N ALA A 304 9.42 -19.73 -1.84
CA ALA A 304 8.67 -18.49 -1.62
C ALA A 304 8.23 -18.33 -0.15
N GLN A 305 7.71 -19.41 0.46
CA GLN A 305 7.32 -19.41 1.86
C GLN A 305 8.54 -19.30 2.78
N ASN A 306 9.63 -20.02 2.52
CA ASN A 306 10.88 -19.96 3.28
C ASN A 306 11.48 -18.54 3.28
N GLU A 307 11.50 -17.87 2.13
CA GLU A 307 11.99 -16.48 2.03
C GLU A 307 11.04 -15.49 2.70
N TYR A 308 9.72 -15.64 2.51
CA TYR A 308 8.74 -14.77 3.17
C TYR A 308 8.81 -14.91 4.70
N ASP A 309 8.91 -16.14 5.22
CA ASP A 309 9.06 -16.42 6.64
C ASP A 309 10.40 -15.91 7.18
N ARG A 310 11.51 -16.08 6.42
CA ARG A 310 12.82 -15.49 6.74
C ARG A 310 12.69 -13.99 7.01
N VAL A 311 12.08 -13.25 6.09
CA VAL A 311 11.94 -11.80 6.19
C VAL A 311 10.94 -11.41 7.29
N ARG A 312 9.74 -11.99 7.30
CA ARG A 312 8.66 -11.56 8.20
C ARG A 312 8.89 -11.97 9.65
N THR A 313 9.62 -13.06 9.92
CA THR A 313 9.79 -13.65 11.27
C THR A 313 11.20 -13.56 11.87
N ALA A 314 12.21 -13.11 11.12
CA ALA A 314 13.62 -12.97 11.54
C ALA A 314 13.80 -12.65 13.04
N SER A 315 14.52 -13.50 13.79
CA SER A 315 14.59 -13.43 15.25
C SER A 315 15.10 -12.08 15.77
N TYR A 316 16.19 -11.56 15.19
CA TYR A 316 16.79 -10.27 15.55
C TYR A 316 15.88 -9.05 15.26
N ARG A 317 14.87 -9.20 14.40
CA ARG A 317 13.83 -8.18 14.12
C ARG A 317 12.68 -8.18 15.15
N GLY A 318 12.76 -8.99 16.22
CA GLY A 318 11.71 -9.11 17.24
C GLY A 318 11.21 -7.77 17.79
N ASP A 319 12.12 -6.88 18.19
CA ASP A 319 11.77 -5.54 18.68
C ASP A 319 11.10 -4.65 17.63
N PHE A 320 11.37 -4.84 16.34
CA PHE A 320 10.73 -4.07 15.26
C PHE A 320 9.28 -4.54 15.07
N ARG A 321 9.03 -5.86 15.09
CA ARG A 321 7.66 -6.41 15.09
C ARG A 321 6.85 -5.97 16.31
N ASP A 322 7.46 -6.06 17.50
CA ASP A 322 6.78 -5.71 18.75
C ASP A 322 6.44 -4.22 18.86
N ARG A 323 7.19 -3.34 18.16
CA ARG A 323 6.81 -1.92 17.96
C ARG A 323 5.58 -1.73 17.09
N MET A 324 5.37 -2.59 16.09
CA MET A 324 4.13 -2.60 15.29
C MET A 324 2.96 -3.06 16.16
N TYR A 325 3.10 -4.20 16.85
CA TYR A 325 2.06 -4.71 17.75
C TYR A 325 1.72 -3.77 18.92
N ALA A 326 2.71 -3.02 19.45
CA ALA A 326 2.48 -2.04 20.51
C ALA A 326 1.53 -0.90 20.09
N LYS A 327 1.57 -0.46 18.82
CA LYS A 327 0.64 0.55 18.27
C LYS A 327 -0.81 0.02 18.23
N LEU A 328 -0.99 -1.27 17.97
CA LEU A 328 -2.28 -1.87 17.64
C LEU A 328 -3.13 -2.26 18.88
N LYS A 329 -4.46 -2.19 18.72
CA LYS A 329 -5.45 -2.78 19.66
C LYS A 329 -5.43 -4.31 19.61
N PRO A 330 -5.93 -5.03 20.63
CA PRO A 330 -5.74 -6.48 20.77
C PRO A 330 -6.21 -7.33 19.57
N SER A 331 -7.41 -7.12 19.02
CA SER A 331 -7.84 -7.85 17.82
C SER A 331 -7.02 -7.47 16.58
N HIS A 332 -6.65 -6.19 16.42
CA HIS A 332 -5.86 -5.73 15.29
C HIS A 332 -4.44 -6.33 15.28
N ARG A 333 -3.85 -6.63 16.45
CA ARG A 333 -2.58 -7.39 16.52
C ARG A 333 -2.73 -8.79 15.93
N VAL A 334 -3.86 -9.46 16.15
CA VAL A 334 -4.12 -10.79 15.56
C VAL A 334 -4.37 -10.68 14.06
N ALA A 335 -5.13 -9.68 13.60
CA ALA A 335 -5.32 -9.42 12.17
C ALA A 335 -3.97 -9.12 11.46
N PHE A 336 -3.11 -8.30 12.07
CA PHE A 336 -1.77 -7.98 11.60
C PHE A 336 -0.82 -9.19 11.62
N GLN A 337 -0.90 -10.03 12.65
CA GLN A 337 -0.17 -11.30 12.70
C GLN A 337 -0.64 -12.24 11.58
N GLU A 338 -1.94 -12.31 11.31
CA GLU A 338 -2.50 -13.20 10.29
C GLU A 338 -2.10 -12.78 8.88
N PHE A 339 -2.22 -11.48 8.55
CA PHE A 339 -1.70 -10.94 7.30
C PHE A 339 -0.19 -11.19 7.16
N ARG A 340 0.61 -11.02 8.22
CA ARG A 340 2.05 -11.30 8.19
C ARG A 340 2.44 -12.78 8.22
N ARG A 341 1.51 -13.69 8.56
CA ARG A 341 1.71 -15.15 8.55
C ARG A 341 1.43 -15.75 7.18
N PHE A 342 0.37 -15.30 6.51
CA PHE A 342 -0.05 -15.85 5.23
C PHE A 342 0.22 -14.95 4.03
N GLY A 343 0.43 -13.65 4.24
CA GLY A 343 0.72 -12.69 3.17
C GLY A 343 -0.44 -12.42 2.22
N ILE A 344 -1.69 -12.69 2.61
CA ILE A 344 -2.87 -12.54 1.73
C ILE A 344 -3.79 -11.46 2.28
N VAL A 345 -4.20 -10.50 1.44
CA VAL A 345 -5.21 -9.49 1.78
C VAL A 345 -6.59 -10.07 1.53
N LEU A 346 -7.25 -10.57 2.57
CA LEU A 346 -8.53 -11.27 2.51
C LEU A 346 -9.22 -11.15 3.89
N PRO A 347 -10.57 -11.19 3.98
CA PRO A 347 -11.25 -11.18 5.28
C PRO A 347 -10.83 -12.37 6.15
N PHE A 348 -10.59 -12.14 7.45
CA PHE A 348 -9.98 -13.11 8.37
C PHE A 348 -10.71 -14.46 8.41
N GLY A 349 -12.03 -14.46 8.20
CA GLY A 349 -12.85 -15.67 8.18
C GLY A 349 -12.90 -16.44 6.85
N ALA A 350 -12.30 -15.94 5.78
CA ALA A 350 -12.41 -16.53 4.45
C ALA A 350 -11.48 -17.73 4.23
N ALA A 351 -11.77 -18.55 3.23
CA ALA A 351 -11.00 -19.75 2.92
C ALA A 351 -9.72 -19.44 2.13
N ASN A 352 -8.60 -19.19 2.81
CA ASN A 352 -7.30 -18.90 2.21
C ASN A 352 -6.57 -20.12 1.60
N ALA A 353 -7.00 -21.35 1.89
CA ALA A 353 -6.23 -22.56 1.56
C ALA A 353 -6.17 -22.94 0.06
N HIS A 354 -6.76 -22.14 -0.83
CA HIS A 354 -6.66 -22.26 -2.28
C HIS A 354 -5.63 -21.30 -2.90
N PHE A 355 -5.02 -20.42 -2.10
CA PHE A 355 -3.89 -19.58 -2.49
C PHE A 355 -2.62 -20.43 -2.50
N ASN A 356 -2.39 -21.10 -3.62
CA ASN A 356 -1.52 -22.28 -3.73
C ASN A 356 -0.35 -22.14 -4.72
N ILE A 357 -0.15 -20.95 -5.29
CA ILE A 357 1.05 -20.59 -6.07
C ILE A 357 1.64 -19.26 -5.60
N PRO A 358 2.96 -19.02 -5.71
CA PRO A 358 3.55 -17.74 -5.31
C PRO A 358 3.24 -16.61 -6.29
N ASN A 359 3.06 -15.40 -5.78
CA ASN A 359 3.01 -14.19 -6.57
C ASN A 359 4.44 -13.74 -6.93
N ALA A 360 4.96 -14.26 -8.05
CA ALA A 360 6.31 -13.97 -8.53
C ALA A 360 6.60 -12.47 -8.79
N SER A 361 5.59 -11.59 -8.79
CA SER A 361 5.79 -10.13 -8.92
C SER A 361 6.31 -9.45 -7.65
N LEU A 362 6.24 -10.13 -6.49
CA LEU A 362 6.77 -9.65 -5.21
C LEU A 362 8.14 -10.25 -4.86
N PHE A 363 8.71 -11.08 -5.76
CA PHE A 363 10.01 -11.74 -5.59
C PHE A 363 10.95 -11.44 -6.76
N SER A 364 12.25 -11.27 -6.47
CA SER A 364 13.30 -11.09 -7.47
C SER A 364 13.47 -12.31 -8.37
N LEU A 365 14.34 -12.20 -9.38
CA LEU A 365 14.66 -13.32 -10.28
C LEU A 365 15.30 -14.51 -9.54
N ASP A 366 16.11 -14.24 -8.51
CA ASP A 366 16.69 -15.22 -7.58
C ASP A 366 15.78 -15.58 -6.39
N GLY A 367 14.52 -15.11 -6.40
CA GLY A 367 13.48 -15.50 -5.43
C GLY A 367 13.53 -14.81 -4.07
N LYS A 368 14.25 -13.68 -3.95
CA LYS A 368 14.30 -12.84 -2.74
C LYS A 368 13.07 -11.93 -2.66
N TRP A 369 12.56 -11.68 -1.45
CA TRP A 369 11.45 -10.75 -1.23
C TRP A 369 11.88 -9.31 -1.59
N LEU A 370 11.07 -8.61 -2.40
CA LEU A 370 11.46 -7.33 -3.00
C LEU A 370 11.22 -6.09 -2.11
N GLN A 371 10.49 -6.23 -1.00
CA GLN A 371 10.10 -5.11 -0.13
C GLN A 371 10.78 -5.21 1.25
N THR A 372 10.51 -4.25 2.15
CA THR A 372 10.98 -4.31 3.54
C THR A 372 10.24 -5.39 4.35
N ASP A 373 10.75 -5.75 5.53
CA ASP A 373 10.04 -6.63 6.46
C ASP A 373 8.79 -5.97 7.08
N TYR A 374 8.71 -4.64 7.09
CA TYR A 374 7.62 -3.87 7.66
C TYR A 374 6.50 -3.53 6.66
N ALA A 375 6.77 -3.53 5.35
CA ALA A 375 5.82 -3.18 4.29
C ALA A 375 4.41 -3.80 4.49
N ASP A 376 3.39 -2.95 4.40
CA ASP A 376 1.97 -3.28 4.62
C ASP A 376 1.07 -2.51 3.63
N PRO A 377 0.06 -3.15 3.01
CA PRO A 377 -0.81 -2.51 2.03
C PRO A 377 -1.75 -1.43 2.60
N LEU A 378 -1.95 -1.37 3.93
CA LEU A 378 -2.72 -0.30 4.60
C LEU A 378 -2.06 1.09 4.50
N GLU A 379 -0.78 1.15 4.09
CA GLU A 379 0.03 2.38 4.06
C GLU A 379 -0.26 3.25 2.83
N GLY A 380 -0.73 2.64 1.74
CA GLY A 380 -1.05 3.31 0.48
C GLY A 380 -2.46 3.92 0.42
N TRP A 381 -3.26 3.83 1.48
CA TRP A 381 -4.70 4.12 1.44
C TRP A 381 -5.24 4.73 2.73
N ASP A 382 -6.35 5.47 2.64
CA ASP A 382 -6.95 6.12 3.80
C ASP A 382 -7.82 5.16 4.63
N ILE A 383 -7.45 5.00 5.90
CA ILE A 383 -8.12 4.09 6.86
C ILE A 383 -9.63 4.39 7.06
N GLY A 384 -10.08 5.63 6.81
CA GLY A 384 -11.50 6.01 6.92
C GLY A 384 -12.38 5.27 5.91
N PRO A 385 -12.20 5.53 4.60
CA PRO A 385 -12.81 4.77 3.51
C PRO A 385 -12.65 3.25 3.62
N ILE A 386 -11.47 2.75 4.05
CA ILE A 386 -11.25 1.32 4.31
C ILE A 386 -12.28 0.76 5.31
N LEU A 387 -12.41 1.43 6.46
CA LEU A 387 -13.35 1.01 7.51
C LEU A 387 -14.82 1.23 7.09
N GLU A 388 -15.10 2.13 6.16
CA GLU A 388 -16.44 2.41 5.62
C GLU A 388 -16.89 1.32 4.64
N ALA A 389 -16.08 0.99 3.64
CA ALA A 389 -16.32 -0.14 2.74
C ALA A 389 -16.42 -1.46 3.54
N GLY A 390 -15.49 -1.68 4.47
CA GLY A 390 -15.57 -2.82 5.40
C GLY A 390 -16.94 -2.95 6.08
N ARG A 391 -17.48 -1.85 6.64
CA ARG A 391 -18.82 -1.85 7.25
C ARG A 391 -19.94 -2.10 6.23
N ALA A 392 -19.86 -1.53 5.03
CA ALA A 392 -20.86 -1.74 3.98
C ALA A 392 -20.97 -3.22 3.57
N HIS A 393 -19.83 -3.91 3.46
CA HIS A 393 -19.76 -5.33 3.12
C HIS A 393 -19.91 -6.27 4.34
N GLY A 394 -20.12 -5.72 5.54
CA GLY A 394 -20.41 -6.43 6.79
C GLY A 394 -19.19 -6.83 7.63
N ALA A 395 -17.97 -6.52 7.17
CA ALA A 395 -16.75 -6.66 7.98
C ALA A 395 -16.82 -5.78 9.24
N GLN A 396 -16.10 -6.20 10.27
CA GLN A 396 -15.95 -5.44 11.52
C GLN A 396 -14.63 -4.66 11.45
N PRO A 397 -14.51 -3.48 12.09
CA PRO A 397 -13.24 -2.75 12.16
C PRO A 397 -12.07 -3.59 12.70
N GLU A 398 -12.38 -4.58 13.54
CA GLU A 398 -11.44 -5.57 14.04
C GLU A 398 -10.78 -6.45 12.95
N ASP A 399 -11.49 -6.72 11.85
CA ASP A 399 -10.98 -7.38 10.64
C ASP A 399 -10.50 -6.33 9.63
N ILE A 400 -9.41 -5.64 9.95
CA ILE A 400 -8.89 -4.52 9.15
C ILE A 400 -8.45 -4.93 7.73
N TYR A 401 -7.95 -6.16 7.55
CA TYR A 401 -7.58 -6.67 6.22
C TYR A 401 -8.79 -7.16 5.41
N GLY A 402 -9.86 -7.62 6.07
CA GLY A 402 -11.17 -7.77 5.43
C GLY A 402 -11.75 -6.43 4.99
N CYS A 403 -11.67 -5.40 5.83
CA CYS A 403 -12.06 -4.04 5.46
C CYS A 403 -11.26 -3.53 4.25
N LEU A 404 -9.93 -3.73 4.25
CA LEU A 404 -9.06 -3.38 3.13
C LEU A 404 -9.40 -4.17 1.85
N TYR A 405 -9.66 -5.48 1.97
CA TYR A 405 -10.07 -6.30 0.83
C TYR A 405 -11.33 -5.75 0.15
N PHE A 406 -12.38 -5.43 0.91
CA PHE A 406 -13.62 -4.89 0.33
C PHE A 406 -13.38 -3.51 -0.32
N PHE A 407 -12.69 -2.61 0.38
CA PHE A 407 -12.29 -1.31 -0.17
C PHE A 407 -11.52 -1.43 -1.49
N LEU A 408 -10.52 -2.32 -1.56
CA LEU A 408 -9.76 -2.56 -2.78
C LEU A 408 -10.62 -3.18 -3.88
N SER A 409 -11.54 -4.10 -3.54
CA SER A 409 -12.49 -4.65 -4.52
C SER A 409 -13.35 -3.55 -5.13
N ASP A 410 -13.91 -2.65 -4.32
CA ASP A 410 -14.73 -1.52 -4.80
C ASP A 410 -13.94 -0.54 -5.68
N GLN A 411 -12.73 -0.16 -5.26
CA GLN A 411 -11.86 0.74 -6.03
C GLN A 411 -11.45 0.11 -7.37
N LEU A 412 -11.08 -1.17 -7.38
CA LEU A 412 -10.61 -1.86 -8.59
C LEU A 412 -11.75 -2.24 -9.54
N ARG A 413 -12.96 -2.56 -9.03
CA ARG A 413 -14.19 -2.69 -9.85
C ARG A 413 -14.51 -1.36 -10.53
N THR A 414 -14.54 -0.27 -9.76
CA THR A 414 -14.83 1.09 -10.28
C THR A 414 -13.80 1.50 -11.35
N PHE A 415 -12.53 1.18 -11.13
CA PHE A 415 -11.47 1.47 -12.09
C PHE A 415 -11.60 0.61 -13.37
N ALA A 416 -11.82 -0.70 -13.23
CA ALA A 416 -12.04 -1.60 -14.37
C ALA A 416 -13.27 -1.21 -15.20
N ARG A 417 -14.34 -0.74 -14.56
CA ARG A 417 -15.51 -0.14 -15.21
C ARG A 417 -15.11 1.12 -16.00
N ARG A 418 -14.42 2.06 -15.34
CA ARG A 418 -14.02 3.36 -15.93
C ARG A 418 -13.00 3.26 -17.06
N LEU A 419 -12.14 2.25 -17.09
CA LEU A 419 -11.30 1.93 -18.26
C LEU A 419 -12.13 1.65 -19.53
N ARG A 420 -13.39 1.19 -19.38
CA ARG A 420 -14.29 0.91 -20.50
C ARG A 420 -15.25 2.06 -20.82
N GLU A 421 -15.54 2.91 -19.83
CA GLU A 421 -16.44 4.07 -19.97
C GLU A 421 -15.72 5.35 -20.41
N PHE A 422 -14.54 5.65 -19.88
CA PHE A 422 -13.79 6.87 -20.18
C PHE A 422 -12.75 6.65 -21.29
N TRP A 423 -12.39 7.73 -21.98
CA TRP A 423 -11.27 7.75 -22.93
C TRP A 423 -9.97 8.00 -22.16
N ILE A 424 -9.08 6.99 -22.09
CA ILE A 424 -7.83 7.10 -21.33
C ILE A 424 -6.64 6.53 -22.13
N SER A 425 -5.63 7.36 -22.36
CA SER A 425 -4.35 6.92 -22.95
C SER A 425 -3.27 6.82 -21.88
N PHE A 426 -2.87 5.60 -21.53
CA PHE A 426 -1.73 5.35 -20.67
C PHE A 426 -0.45 5.29 -21.49
N HIS A 427 0.59 5.99 -21.07
CA HIS A 427 1.92 5.91 -21.67
C HIS A 427 2.91 5.49 -20.58
N VAL A 428 3.52 4.31 -20.73
CA VAL A 428 4.40 3.72 -19.71
C VAL A 428 5.83 3.73 -20.19
N VAL A 429 6.70 4.45 -19.46
CA VAL A 429 8.10 4.72 -19.88
C VAL A 429 9.07 4.34 -18.77
N THR A 430 9.92 3.34 -19.04
CA THR A 430 10.97 2.91 -18.10
C THR A 430 12.23 3.75 -18.29
N THR A 431 12.48 4.74 -17.42
CA THR A 431 13.73 5.52 -17.43
C THR A 431 13.87 6.38 -16.16
N GLU A 432 15.04 6.99 -15.96
CA GLU A 432 15.29 7.90 -14.83
C GLU A 432 14.48 9.20 -14.93
N ALA A 433 13.90 9.63 -13.81
CA ALA A 433 12.95 10.74 -13.74
C ALA A 433 13.45 12.06 -14.37
N ILE A 434 14.74 12.37 -14.25
CA ILE A 434 15.32 13.56 -14.88
C ILE A 434 15.59 13.35 -16.37
N HIS A 435 16.05 12.16 -16.77
CA HIS A 435 16.31 11.84 -18.18
C HIS A 435 15.01 11.84 -19.00
N LEU A 436 13.90 11.35 -18.43
CA LEU A 436 12.57 11.40 -19.04
C LEU A 436 12.19 12.80 -19.52
N SER A 437 12.42 13.81 -18.67
CA SER A 437 12.11 15.20 -19.03
C SER A 437 12.88 15.69 -20.26
N SER A 438 14.10 15.22 -20.46
CA SER A 438 14.94 15.59 -21.60
C SER A 438 14.52 14.86 -22.87
N ILE A 439 14.30 13.53 -22.81
CA ILE A 439 13.88 12.76 -23.99
C ILE A 439 12.48 13.12 -24.49
N ILE A 440 11.60 13.65 -23.62
CA ILE A 440 10.35 14.32 -24.04
C ILE A 440 10.68 15.60 -24.83
N ARG A 441 11.48 16.51 -24.27
CA ARG A 441 11.83 17.81 -24.89
C ARG A 441 12.67 17.67 -26.17
N GLU A 442 13.37 16.55 -26.32
CA GLU A 442 14.18 16.16 -27.49
C GLU A 442 13.35 15.38 -28.55
N ASP A 443 12.03 15.26 -28.35
CA ASP A 443 11.05 14.60 -29.24
C ASP A 443 11.25 13.09 -29.45
N ILE A 444 12.11 12.45 -28.66
CA ILE A 444 12.46 11.02 -28.77
C ILE A 444 11.24 10.11 -28.50
N LEU A 445 10.26 10.59 -27.71
CA LEU A 445 9.05 9.85 -27.38
C LEU A 445 7.83 10.17 -28.26
N SER A 446 7.99 10.98 -29.32
CA SER A 446 6.94 11.19 -30.34
C SER A 446 6.35 9.87 -30.89
N PRO A 447 7.14 8.83 -31.21
CA PRO A 447 6.62 7.53 -31.65
C PRO A 447 5.77 6.78 -30.63
N LEU A 448 5.81 7.16 -29.34
CA LEU A 448 4.98 6.60 -28.27
C LEU A 448 3.74 7.47 -27.97
N GLY A 449 3.50 8.51 -28.78
CA GLY A 449 2.45 9.50 -28.57
C GLY A 449 2.81 10.61 -27.57
N ILE A 450 4.09 10.79 -27.22
CA ILE A 450 4.56 11.86 -26.32
C ILE A 450 5.51 12.82 -27.08
N PRO A 451 4.98 13.72 -27.92
CA PRO A 451 5.80 14.69 -28.64
C PRO A 451 6.43 15.75 -27.72
N ALA A 452 7.44 16.47 -28.20
CA ALA A 452 8.08 17.58 -27.46
C ALA A 452 7.13 18.76 -27.13
N SER A 453 5.96 18.81 -27.77
CA SER A 453 4.86 19.72 -27.44
C SER A 453 4.02 19.29 -26.23
N THR A 454 4.14 18.06 -25.73
CA THR A 454 3.35 17.53 -24.61
C THR A 454 3.51 18.41 -23.37
N ARG A 455 2.39 18.81 -22.76
CA ARG A 455 2.37 19.57 -21.50
C ARG A 455 1.28 19.04 -20.59
N PHE A 456 1.58 18.91 -19.31
CA PHE A 456 0.71 18.27 -18.32
C PHE A 456 -0.06 19.29 -17.49
N ASP A 457 -1.32 18.98 -17.18
CA ASP A 457 -2.12 19.68 -16.17
C ASP A 457 -1.66 19.31 -14.76
N ARG A 458 -1.11 18.11 -14.55
CA ARG A 458 -0.58 17.62 -13.26
C ARG A 458 0.70 16.83 -13.46
N ILE A 459 1.72 17.08 -12.64
CA ILE A 459 2.97 16.29 -12.60
C ILE A 459 3.21 15.87 -11.15
N GLU A 460 2.93 14.62 -10.82
CA GLU A 460 3.28 13.99 -9.55
C GLU A 460 4.73 13.50 -9.61
N VAL A 461 5.54 13.81 -8.59
CA VAL A 461 6.99 13.49 -8.56
C VAL A 461 7.42 12.70 -7.32
N SER A 462 6.46 12.09 -6.61
CA SER A 462 6.72 11.27 -5.43
C SER A 462 7.54 12.03 -4.37
N ASN A 463 8.48 11.35 -3.71
CA ASN A 463 9.38 11.91 -2.71
C ASN A 463 10.71 12.47 -3.27
N ILE A 464 10.92 12.49 -4.60
CA ILE A 464 12.23 12.80 -5.20
C ILE A 464 12.71 14.25 -4.97
N LEU A 465 11.85 15.10 -4.40
CA LEU A 465 12.13 16.46 -3.94
C LEU A 465 13.10 16.53 -2.74
N ASP A 466 13.21 15.48 -1.94
CA ASP A 466 14.19 15.41 -0.85
C ASP A 466 15.63 15.48 -1.39
N VAL A 467 16.52 16.09 -0.60
CA VAL A 467 17.93 16.37 -0.96
C VAL A 467 18.75 15.07 -1.17
N ASN A 468 18.32 13.95 -0.58
CA ASN A 468 18.93 12.63 -0.74
C ASN A 468 18.41 11.83 -1.94
N TYR A 469 17.62 12.44 -2.83
CA TYR A 469 17.21 11.88 -4.13
C TYR A 469 17.63 12.82 -5.27
N VAL A 470 16.68 13.46 -5.95
CA VAL A 470 16.93 14.38 -7.07
C VAL A 470 17.02 15.83 -6.57
N GLY A 471 16.25 16.18 -5.55
CA GLY A 471 16.24 17.51 -4.96
C GLY A 471 15.40 18.52 -5.73
N ILE A 472 14.79 19.44 -4.96
CA ILE A 472 13.88 20.50 -5.42
C ILE A 472 14.40 21.35 -6.60
N GLY A 473 15.73 21.56 -6.71
CA GLY A 473 16.34 22.40 -7.74
C GLY A 473 16.30 21.80 -9.14
N ASP A 474 16.67 20.52 -9.26
CA ASP A 474 16.68 19.83 -10.54
C ASP A 474 15.28 19.40 -10.96
N VAL A 475 14.43 18.96 -10.03
CA VAL A 475 13.01 18.67 -10.32
C VAL A 475 12.32 19.87 -10.98
N LEU A 476 12.44 21.09 -10.39
CA LEU A 476 11.82 22.28 -10.98
C LEU A 476 12.45 22.70 -12.30
N THR A 477 13.77 22.53 -12.47
CA THR A 477 14.48 22.90 -13.70
C THR A 477 14.09 21.98 -14.88
N HIS A 478 13.75 20.73 -14.59
CA HIS A 478 13.47 19.69 -15.60
C HIS A 478 11.99 19.52 -15.90
N TRP A 479 11.14 19.43 -14.87
CA TRP A 479 9.70 19.18 -15.02
C TRP A 479 8.83 20.45 -15.06
N GLY A 480 9.31 21.57 -14.49
CA GLY A 480 8.63 22.86 -14.61
C GLY A 480 8.29 23.28 -16.05
N PRO A 481 9.23 23.18 -17.01
CA PRO A 481 8.97 23.47 -18.42
C PRO A 481 7.97 22.54 -19.13
N LEU A 482 7.51 21.46 -18.47
CA LEU A 482 6.54 20.49 -18.98
C LEU A 482 5.12 20.70 -18.42
N LEU A 483 4.89 21.69 -17.56
CA LEU A 483 3.54 22.11 -17.16
C LEU A 483 2.82 22.87 -18.29
N LYS A 484 1.50 22.73 -18.37
CA LYS A 484 0.63 23.63 -19.17
C LYS A 484 0.63 25.04 -18.57
N ASP A 485 0.54 26.07 -19.42
CA ASP A 485 0.33 27.46 -18.98
C ASP A 485 -1.15 27.65 -18.58
N SER A 486 -1.51 27.13 -17.40
CA SER A 486 -2.84 27.22 -16.80
C SER A 486 -2.75 27.55 -15.32
N ARG A 487 -3.73 28.29 -14.81
CA ARG A 487 -3.90 28.52 -13.36
C ARG A 487 -4.17 27.24 -12.57
N THR A 488 -4.66 26.20 -13.24
CA THR A 488 -4.93 24.89 -12.64
C THR A 488 -3.76 23.91 -12.77
N ALA A 489 -2.75 24.21 -13.61
CA ALA A 489 -1.59 23.33 -13.78
C ALA A 489 -0.76 23.21 -12.49
N ALA A 490 -0.29 22.02 -12.14
CA ALA A 490 0.44 21.79 -10.89
C ALA A 490 1.55 20.73 -11.00
N LEU A 491 2.75 21.06 -10.55
CA LEU A 491 3.72 20.05 -10.11
C LEU A 491 3.48 19.78 -8.62
N VAL A 492 3.28 18.51 -8.26
CA VAL A 492 2.92 18.00 -6.94
C VAL A 492 3.95 16.97 -6.48
N GLY A 493 4.34 17.00 -5.21
CA GLY A 493 5.18 15.96 -4.60
C GLY A 493 5.29 16.14 -3.10
N TYR A 494 6.06 15.29 -2.42
CA TYR A 494 6.23 15.31 -0.97
C TYR A 494 7.69 15.21 -0.52
N PHE A 495 7.92 15.45 0.77
CA PHE A 495 9.21 15.30 1.44
C PHE A 495 9.05 14.30 2.60
N MET A 496 9.89 13.28 2.63
CA MET A 496 9.94 12.22 3.66
C MET A 496 11.16 12.32 4.58
N ASN A 497 12.23 13.02 4.15
CA ASN A 497 13.53 13.01 4.83
C ASN A 497 13.97 14.40 5.33
N TRP A 498 13.30 15.48 4.89
CA TRP A 498 13.66 16.86 5.23
C TRP A 498 13.84 17.15 6.73
N ALA A 499 13.11 16.48 7.62
CA ALA A 499 13.15 16.75 9.05
C ALA A 499 14.51 16.38 9.68
N PHE A 500 15.20 15.36 9.17
CA PHE A 500 16.56 14.99 9.62
C PHE A 500 17.62 16.05 9.32
N LEU A 501 17.35 16.89 8.30
CA LEU A 501 18.29 17.88 7.79
C LEU A 501 18.05 19.27 8.39
N GLN A 502 16.95 19.47 9.12
CA GLN A 502 16.50 20.78 9.60
C GLN A 502 16.24 20.73 11.11
N PRO A 503 17.01 21.47 11.94
CA PRO A 503 16.74 21.61 13.37
C PRO A 503 15.31 22.09 13.65
N ASN A 504 14.62 21.46 14.60
CA ASN A 504 13.18 21.65 14.88
C ASN A 504 12.25 21.18 13.72
N GLY A 505 12.76 20.36 12.78
CA GLY A 505 11.94 19.68 11.77
C GLY A 505 11.03 18.63 12.39
N ASP A 506 11.48 17.99 13.46
CA ASP A 506 10.75 17.03 14.29
C ASP A 506 10.60 17.52 15.75
N ALA A 507 9.69 16.90 16.48
CA ALA A 507 9.36 17.23 17.87
C ALA A 507 10.45 16.83 18.89
N GLN A 508 11.32 15.88 18.58
CA GLN A 508 12.40 15.45 19.47
C GLN A 508 13.59 16.44 19.42
N SER A 509 13.89 17.01 18.24
CA SER A 509 14.87 18.10 18.13
C SER A 509 14.36 19.47 18.60
N ALA A 510 13.04 19.63 18.76
CA ALA A 510 12.40 20.86 19.29
C ALA A 510 12.72 21.17 20.77
N GLY A 511 13.33 20.24 21.50
CA GLY A 511 13.85 20.45 22.85
C GLY A 511 12.83 20.27 23.99
N HIS A 512 13.36 20.17 25.21
CA HIS A 512 12.64 19.65 26.38
C HIS A 512 11.34 20.39 26.74
N ILE A 513 11.26 21.70 26.49
CA ILE A 513 10.07 22.51 26.81
C ILE A 513 8.91 22.12 25.87
N GLU A 514 9.16 21.95 24.58
CA GLU A 514 8.12 21.63 23.59
C GLU A 514 7.66 20.18 23.71
N ILE A 515 8.63 19.26 23.88
CA ILE A 515 8.36 17.86 24.21
C ILE A 515 7.44 17.76 25.43
N LYS A 516 7.71 18.53 26.50
CA LYS A 516 6.87 18.51 27.70
C LYS A 516 5.43 18.95 27.39
N LYS A 517 5.21 20.05 26.67
CA LYS A 517 3.86 20.50 26.30
C LYS A 517 3.09 19.42 25.52
N ILE A 518 3.75 18.72 24.61
CA ILE A 518 3.13 17.65 23.81
C ILE A 518 2.74 16.47 24.71
N ILE A 519 3.62 16.07 25.64
CA ILE A 519 3.33 15.04 26.65
C ILE A 519 2.16 15.45 27.56
N ASP A 520 2.19 16.66 28.12
CA ASP A 520 1.12 17.19 28.98
C ASP A 520 -0.23 17.16 28.21
N THR A 521 -0.24 17.63 26.95
CA THR A 521 -1.41 17.58 26.05
C THR A 521 -1.90 16.14 25.76
N PHE A 522 -0.99 15.18 25.60
CA PHE A 522 -1.35 13.76 25.40
C PHE A 522 -1.94 13.12 26.67
N ILE A 523 -1.52 13.55 27.86
CA ILE A 523 -2.08 13.10 29.14
C ILE A 523 -3.47 13.72 29.37
N GLU A 524 -3.62 15.02 29.14
CA GLU A 524 -4.90 15.74 29.25
C GLU A 524 -5.96 15.16 28.32
N LYS A 525 -5.61 14.93 27.04
CA LYS A 525 -6.53 14.35 26.04
C LYS A 525 -6.69 12.83 26.14
N GLY A 526 -6.09 12.19 27.15
CA GLY A 526 -6.20 10.73 27.37
C GLY A 526 -5.65 9.87 26.22
N ARG A 527 -4.67 10.39 25.48
CA ARG A 527 -4.00 9.74 24.33
C ARG A 527 -2.73 9.01 24.72
N PHE A 528 -2.07 9.48 25.79
CA PHE A 528 -0.89 8.83 26.35
C PHE A 528 -1.30 7.44 26.92
N PRO A 529 -0.74 6.33 26.39
CA PRO A 529 -1.11 4.99 26.84
C PRO A 529 -0.85 4.78 28.34
N ASN A 530 -1.84 4.21 29.03
CA ASN A 530 -1.75 3.77 30.43
C ASN A 530 -1.44 4.86 31.47
N ILE A 531 -1.45 6.15 31.09
CA ILE A 531 -1.57 7.29 32.00
C ILE A 531 -2.98 7.86 31.86
N ARG A 532 -3.74 7.86 32.97
CA ARG A 532 -5.06 8.52 33.01
C ARG A 532 -4.89 10.03 33.23
N PRO A 533 -5.86 10.87 32.81
CA PRO A 533 -5.91 12.28 33.20
C PRO A 533 -5.68 12.44 34.72
N GLY A 534 -4.78 13.35 35.10
CA GLY A 534 -4.26 13.44 36.47
C GLY A 534 -3.03 12.56 36.77
N GLY A 535 -2.34 12.03 35.74
CA GLY A 535 -0.96 11.54 35.84
C GLY A 535 -0.76 10.16 36.51
N ARG A 536 -1.83 9.41 36.78
CA ARG A 536 -1.73 8.11 37.47
C ARG A 536 -1.31 6.99 36.52
N VAL A 537 -0.08 6.50 36.68
CA VAL A 537 0.45 5.25 36.10
C VAL A 537 -0.06 4.06 36.92
N SER A 538 -0.43 2.94 36.27
CA SER A 538 -0.91 1.72 36.96
C SER A 538 0.16 0.64 37.13
N ASP A 539 1.07 0.48 36.17
CA ASP A 539 2.27 -0.38 36.24
C ASP A 539 3.45 0.43 35.67
N PRO A 540 4.57 0.62 36.41
CA PRO A 540 5.73 1.37 35.91
C PRO A 540 6.29 0.86 34.57
N ARG A 541 6.07 -0.40 34.22
CA ARG A 541 6.47 -0.98 32.93
C ARG A 541 5.65 -0.45 31.76
N ASP A 542 4.40 -0.03 32.00
CA ASP A 542 3.56 0.58 30.96
C ASP A 542 4.04 1.96 30.53
N LEU A 543 4.80 2.65 31.40
CA LEU A 543 5.42 3.93 31.06
C LEU A 543 6.38 3.80 29.88
N GLN A 544 7.07 2.66 29.71
CA GLN A 544 7.94 2.43 28.56
C GLN A 544 7.15 2.34 27.24
N ILE A 545 5.98 1.70 27.26
CA ILE A 545 5.08 1.61 26.09
C ILE A 545 4.48 2.99 25.80
N GLY A 546 4.08 3.71 26.85
CA GLY A 546 3.55 5.06 26.74
C GLY A 546 4.55 6.05 26.15
N LEU A 547 5.81 6.03 26.62
CA LEU A 547 6.90 6.85 26.09
C LEU A 547 7.24 6.49 24.63
N PHE A 548 7.27 5.20 24.28
CA PHE A 548 7.49 4.76 22.90
C PHE A 548 6.45 5.33 21.94
N LEU A 549 5.17 5.11 22.28
CA LEU A 549 4.05 5.56 21.45
C LEU A 549 4.00 7.08 21.42
N ALA A 550 4.16 7.77 22.55
CA ALA A 550 4.26 9.22 22.57
C ALA A 550 5.37 9.73 21.64
N ALA A 551 6.60 9.19 21.69
CA ALA A 551 7.72 9.59 20.84
C ALA A 551 7.46 9.39 19.33
N ASN A 552 6.72 8.32 18.95
CA ASN A 552 6.30 8.10 17.57
C ASN A 552 5.18 9.07 17.15
N GLU A 553 4.35 9.51 18.09
CA GLU A 553 3.11 10.24 17.84
C GLU A 553 3.24 11.77 18.00
N MET A 554 4.31 12.28 18.64
CA MET A 554 4.50 13.71 18.90
C MET A 554 4.38 14.56 17.63
N ASN A 555 5.00 14.09 16.53
CA ASN A 555 5.00 14.82 15.26
C ASN A 555 3.61 14.99 14.66
N VAL A 556 2.63 14.16 15.02
CA VAL A 556 1.24 14.31 14.56
C VAL A 556 0.61 15.60 15.06
N VAL A 557 1.02 16.12 16.23
CA VAL A 557 0.50 17.39 16.81
C VAL A 557 1.52 18.53 16.85
N TYR A 558 2.78 18.29 16.47
CA TYR A 558 3.83 19.30 16.45
C TYR A 558 3.72 20.25 15.23
N ASP A 559 3.84 21.56 15.44
CA ASP A 559 3.95 22.55 14.35
C ASP A 559 5.41 22.79 13.94
N ASN A 560 5.84 22.11 12.88
CA ASN A 560 7.14 22.33 12.24
C ASN A 560 7.09 23.32 11.05
N SER A 561 6.05 24.16 10.91
CA SER A 561 5.87 25.07 9.76
C SER A 561 7.00 26.08 9.59
N LYS A 562 7.50 26.61 10.71
CA LYS A 562 8.62 27.55 10.75
C LYS A 562 9.92 26.86 10.32
N ALA A 563 10.16 25.63 10.79
CA ALA A 563 11.32 24.83 10.41
C ALA A 563 11.27 24.46 8.92
N PHE A 564 10.14 23.98 8.40
CA PHE A 564 9.99 23.70 6.95
C PHE A 564 10.21 24.96 6.09
N SER A 565 9.70 26.11 6.55
CA SER A 565 9.91 27.40 5.87
C SER A 565 11.37 27.88 5.91
N GLN A 566 12.16 27.45 6.91
CA GLN A 566 13.60 27.69 6.96
C GLN A 566 14.36 26.72 6.05
N PHE A 567 13.99 25.44 6.05
CA PHE A 567 14.54 24.42 5.15
C PHE A 567 14.40 24.83 3.68
N LEU A 568 13.19 25.19 3.22
CA LEU A 568 12.96 25.63 1.84
C LEU A 568 13.75 26.89 1.46
N LYS A 569 14.05 27.78 2.42
CA LYS A 569 14.93 28.94 2.20
C LYS A 569 16.40 28.54 2.07
N GLN A 570 16.88 27.58 2.86
CA GLN A 570 18.22 27.01 2.71
C GLN A 570 18.38 26.28 1.37
N GLN A 571 17.33 25.59 0.90
CA GLN A 571 17.26 25.02 -0.45
C GLN A 571 17.08 26.06 -1.58
N ASN A 572 17.28 27.36 -1.29
CA ASN A 572 17.28 28.46 -2.26
C ASN A 572 15.98 28.59 -3.10
N LEU A 573 14.84 28.11 -2.59
CA LEU A 573 13.59 27.97 -3.35
C LEU A 573 13.13 29.28 -4.01
N GLU A 574 13.29 30.43 -3.37
CA GLU A 574 12.84 31.71 -3.93
C GLU A 574 13.57 32.05 -5.24
N ASN A 575 14.88 31.78 -5.34
CA ASN A 575 15.63 32.01 -6.57
C ASN A 575 15.38 30.90 -7.61
N LEU A 576 15.12 29.66 -7.18
CA LEU A 576 14.70 28.58 -8.07
C LEU A 576 13.37 28.90 -8.76
N LEU A 577 12.35 29.31 -8.01
CA LEU A 577 11.04 29.75 -8.53
C LEU A 577 11.19 30.91 -9.52
N ARG A 578 12.01 31.92 -9.19
CA ARG A 578 12.33 33.03 -10.12
C ARG A 578 13.01 32.54 -11.41
N LYS A 579 13.95 31.58 -11.32
CA LYS A 579 14.67 30.99 -12.47
C LYS A 579 13.74 30.18 -13.38
N THR A 580 12.86 29.36 -12.80
CA THR A 580 11.94 28.47 -13.55
C THR A 580 10.62 29.15 -13.92
N LYS A 581 10.39 30.39 -13.45
CA LYS A 581 9.17 31.21 -13.59
C LYS A 581 7.94 30.69 -12.82
N LEU A 582 8.11 29.63 -12.04
CA LEU A 582 7.07 29.00 -11.23
C LEU A 582 6.78 29.80 -9.94
N LYS A 583 5.68 29.45 -9.27
CA LYS A 583 5.22 30.03 -7.99
C LYS A 583 4.66 28.93 -7.09
N LEU A 584 4.98 28.99 -5.81
CA LEU A 584 4.38 28.12 -4.80
C LEU A 584 2.87 28.42 -4.66
N ARG A 585 2.01 27.39 -4.66
CA ARG A 585 0.56 27.56 -4.42
C ARG A 585 0.29 28.08 -3.01
N THR A 586 -0.39 29.22 -2.92
CA THR A 586 -0.93 29.78 -1.67
C THR A 586 -2.24 29.09 -1.29
N THR A 587 -3.19 29.03 -2.24
CA THR A 587 -4.43 28.25 -2.16
C THR A 587 -4.19 26.85 -2.73
N ARG A 588 -4.62 25.81 -2.03
CA ARG A 588 -4.51 24.43 -2.51
C ARG A 588 -5.86 23.88 -2.91
N THR A 589 -5.80 22.98 -3.89
CA THR A 589 -6.97 22.43 -4.58
C THR A 589 -6.74 20.96 -4.95
N ILE A 590 -5.62 20.35 -4.51
CA ILE A 590 -5.22 18.97 -4.86
C ILE A 590 -4.79 18.27 -3.57
N VAL A 591 -3.74 18.77 -2.93
CA VAL A 591 -3.12 18.21 -1.71
C VAL A 591 -2.97 19.26 -0.61
N PRO A 592 -3.12 18.91 0.68
CA PRO A 592 -2.96 19.83 1.80
C PRO A 592 -1.48 20.11 2.13
N HIS A 593 -1.18 21.15 2.90
CA HIS A 593 0.19 21.41 3.40
C HIS A 593 0.73 20.31 4.33
N ARG A 594 -0.13 19.36 4.75
CA ARG A 594 0.12 18.31 5.74
C ARG A 594 -0.97 17.25 5.64
N TYR A 595 -0.62 15.96 5.71
CA TYR A 595 -1.63 14.90 5.73
C TYR A 595 -2.64 15.08 6.90
N ARG A 596 -3.93 14.87 6.61
CA ARG A 596 -5.09 15.08 7.53
C ARG A 596 -5.28 16.51 8.08
N VAL A 597 -4.89 17.56 7.33
CA VAL A 597 -5.49 18.90 7.49
C VAL A 597 -6.30 19.28 6.23
N PRO A 598 -7.32 20.17 6.31
CA PRO A 598 -8.03 20.69 5.14
C PRO A 598 -7.11 21.35 4.09
N LEU A 599 -7.54 21.38 2.83
CA LEU A 599 -6.76 21.97 1.73
C LEU A 599 -6.51 23.48 1.92
N ASP A 600 -7.47 24.19 2.48
CA ASP A 600 -7.45 25.62 2.79
C ASP A 600 -6.80 25.94 4.15
N ALA A 601 -6.34 24.93 4.90
CA ALA A 601 -5.76 25.12 6.22
C ALA A 601 -4.43 25.89 6.20
N ALA A 602 -4.21 26.70 7.23
CA ALA A 602 -3.00 27.52 7.39
C ALA A 602 -1.71 26.67 7.45
N PRO A 603 -0.52 27.20 7.07
CA PRO A 603 0.73 26.42 7.00
C PRO A 603 1.19 25.76 8.31
N ASN A 604 0.68 26.26 9.45
CA ASN A 604 0.92 25.81 10.83
C ASN A 604 -0.20 24.92 11.39
N ALA A 605 -1.22 24.58 10.60
CA ALA A 605 -2.29 23.69 11.03
C ALA A 605 -1.74 22.29 11.34
N VAL A 606 -2.35 21.64 12.33
CA VAL A 606 -2.08 20.26 12.74
C VAL A 606 -3.39 19.46 12.70
N PRO A 607 -3.37 18.16 12.35
CA PRO A 607 -4.56 17.33 12.34
C PRO A 607 -5.30 17.34 13.67
N GLU A 608 -6.59 17.64 13.60
CA GLU A 608 -7.50 17.53 14.72
C GLU A 608 -8.20 16.18 14.71
N PHE A 609 -8.42 15.62 15.90
CA PHE A 609 -9.08 14.33 16.09
C PHE A 609 -10.10 14.51 17.21
N PRO A 610 -11.41 14.31 16.97
CA PRO A 610 -12.44 14.57 17.97
C PRO A 610 -12.37 13.62 19.18
N ASP A 611 -11.83 12.42 19.02
CA ASP A 611 -11.83 11.37 20.03
C ASP A 611 -10.57 10.47 19.93
N ASN A 612 -10.54 9.38 20.71
CA ASN A 612 -9.45 8.41 20.72
C ASN A 612 -9.57 7.34 19.62
N GLU A 613 -10.75 7.16 19.00
CA GLU A 613 -10.94 6.20 17.90
C GLU A 613 -10.41 6.79 16.59
N SER A 614 -10.76 8.03 16.29
CA SER A 614 -10.21 8.85 15.21
C SER A 614 -8.69 9.03 15.36
N TRP A 615 -8.16 9.27 16.57
CA TRP A 615 -6.71 9.24 16.83
C TRP A 615 -6.10 7.88 16.47
N TYR A 616 -6.63 6.79 17.04
CA TYR A 616 -6.15 5.43 16.79
C TYR A 616 -6.16 5.09 15.29
N ASN A 617 -7.27 5.34 14.60
CA ASN A 617 -7.47 5.04 13.18
C ASN A 617 -6.54 5.86 12.28
N SER A 618 -6.18 7.08 12.67
CA SER A 618 -5.34 7.97 11.87
C SER A 618 -3.85 7.79 12.09
N VAL A 619 -3.44 7.32 13.28
CA VAL A 619 -2.06 7.40 13.76
C VAL A 619 -1.43 6.01 13.97
N ARG A 620 -2.21 4.99 14.32
CA ARG A 620 -1.67 3.70 14.80
C ARG A 620 -1.77 2.53 13.82
N TYR A 621 -2.58 2.61 12.76
CA TYR A 621 -2.54 1.64 11.66
C TYR A 621 -1.48 1.99 10.61
N ALA A 622 -1.46 3.23 10.12
CA ALA A 622 -0.63 3.67 8.99
C ALA A 622 0.84 3.90 9.43
N ALA A 623 1.52 2.81 9.78
CA ALA A 623 2.74 2.84 10.58
C ALA A 623 3.97 3.40 9.84
N SER A 624 4.05 3.28 8.50
CA SER A 624 5.16 3.80 7.70
C SER A 624 5.06 5.26 7.27
N ILE A 625 3.86 5.89 7.30
CA ILE A 625 3.72 7.36 7.14
C ILE A 625 4.58 8.11 8.18
N PHE A 626 4.97 7.43 9.26
CA PHE A 626 5.81 7.93 10.35
C PHE A 626 7.15 7.18 10.50
N HIS A 627 7.58 6.41 9.49
CA HIS A 627 8.95 5.89 9.36
C HIS A 627 9.73 6.78 8.37
N VAL A 628 10.74 7.56 8.77
CA VAL A 628 11.42 7.66 10.08
C VAL A 628 10.97 8.92 10.85
N ASP A 629 11.07 8.88 12.18
CA ASP A 629 10.78 9.95 13.16
C ASP A 629 9.60 10.86 12.82
N GLY A 630 8.49 10.27 12.38
CA GLY A 630 7.24 11.00 12.13
C GLY A 630 7.36 12.15 11.13
N THR A 631 8.29 12.06 10.17
CA THR A 631 8.54 13.15 9.21
C THR A 631 7.28 13.49 8.43
N LEU A 632 6.75 14.68 8.69
CA LEU A 632 5.50 15.12 8.10
C LEU A 632 5.67 15.27 6.59
N CYS A 633 4.88 14.48 5.85
CA CYS A 633 4.62 14.66 4.42
C CYS A 633 4.07 16.06 4.16
N ARG A 634 5.00 16.99 3.94
CA ARG A 634 4.77 18.37 3.54
C ARG A 634 4.46 18.36 2.05
N VAL A 635 3.22 18.05 1.69
CA VAL A 635 2.84 17.99 0.29
C VAL A 635 2.94 19.40 -0.31
N TRP A 636 3.62 19.46 -1.43
CA TRP A 636 4.16 20.66 -2.05
C TRP A 636 3.56 20.79 -3.44
N SER A 637 3.19 22.00 -3.82
CA SER A 637 2.55 22.26 -5.11
C SER A 637 2.97 23.61 -5.67
N CYS A 638 3.47 23.60 -6.90
CA CYS A 638 3.89 24.78 -7.65
C CYS A 638 3.12 24.89 -8.98
N VAL A 639 2.90 26.14 -9.42
CA VAL A 639 2.33 26.54 -10.73
C VAL A 639 3.39 27.27 -11.53
#